data_AF-A0A3A8YXQ6-F1
#
_entry.id   AF-A0A3A8YXQ6-F1
#
_cell.length_a   1.000
_cell.length_b   1.000
_cell.length_c   1.000
_cell.angle_alpha   90.00
_cell.angle_beta   90.00
_cell.angle_gamma   90.00
#
_symmetry.space_group_name_H-M   'P 1'
#
loop_
_entity.id
_entity.type
_entity.pdbx_description
1 polymer ?
#
loop_
_entity_poly.entity_id
_entity_poly.type
_entity_poly.pdbx_seq_one_letter_code
_entity_poly.pdbx_strand_id
1 'polypeptide(L)'
;MKIVSWNVNGIAACRRKGFLEFLADAKPDIVCCQEIKTRCSLNTPGYTQFWNLSKKTKCSGTLTLVRKLPLSCSLKMGIDKFDDDGRFIALEYKECYIINVYVPSVHPHNTPDRPDYRMEWDTALREYVSNLSKPVILCGDFNATRAWIDSYPENAKNEPDNLFFRSDIREGMEKLINTGLVDVFRELHPFKEGAYTWWGPKNKNRADNRGTRLDYFLLSSELLSSVQSIKFHKDILGSDHCPISMIITQAKPQRVMNDEDLAVIWRTIDWPKMEAELQRKQQDLSYAAYNRKWDEVEKLQSELVRSWAARVLAVRAAANANSQAGIDGVHWKSNEEKAKAALTLTSRGYRPLPYRHTEVEESGKLRIIHVPAVRDKAMLTLYAYSLDPVSEATADRKSFSARKGRSAFDAHAYLMHDLTGPYAPEWVVVVDVQSYYSSITHERLMNDIPMDKAMLQKFLKAGVIRDGELFSTDRGISLGTSLSPILGNMLLDGLQSYIYDRLYPAGGVDYLNGNTIRFADDIIITARSQEQASLILDIACDFLGDRGLRMNQDKSYIADVKRGFCFLSRHYKKTNGILCVTPSDDAIKRFEHEMEKLILNFKGTQRTLIGKINKKLRGWASYHRVEDAYEAFCRVDIVVWGLLTDLMCRKYPRWHRETITKKFWVKEGGEYFFILPTDPTIRVVHLAHLETVRHKPCKLKFNPYLDADYQIYLQHQRDVQKHSGKYRAVWTRQSGRCFYCNQLMLADQDIELIEKNIGQGRRVQNLIYIHRQCAYDIFSSADELAGEHIDLISMLDGIMDTSPSDESPYIELTEYFRQSKRQTINLSFQDIEKILGDALPWEAYCFDAFWYDDTPDLPSPMWRDEDFPFQTFQLSAHGYCISHSWLSQGYKIKALHRETDRVVFRKIEKSTSGYTLPKALTDQRLPDEILYKFDKIVRQFIKDYGL
;
A
#
# COMPACT_ATOMS: atom_id res chain seq x y z
N MET A 1 -16.35 17.14 -24.33
CA MET A 1 -17.72 17.45 -24.80
C MET A 1 -18.60 17.72 -23.59
N LYS A 2 -19.31 18.85 -23.57
CA LYS A 2 -20.26 19.26 -22.53
C LYS A 2 -21.68 19.15 -23.06
N ILE A 3 -22.50 18.31 -22.42
CA ILE A 3 -23.89 18.06 -22.79
C ILE A 3 -24.78 18.57 -21.67
N VAL A 4 -25.85 19.28 -22.01
CA VAL A 4 -26.88 19.73 -21.07
C VAL A 4 -28.21 19.09 -21.42
N SER A 5 -28.95 18.63 -20.42
CA SER A 5 -30.37 18.30 -20.54
C SER A 5 -31.20 19.23 -19.66
N TRP A 6 -32.33 19.73 -20.17
CA TRP A 6 -33.20 20.63 -19.43
C TRP A 6 -34.65 20.55 -19.90
N ASN A 7 -35.56 20.07 -19.05
CA ASN A 7 -36.98 20.32 -19.25
C ASN A 7 -37.26 21.82 -19.01
N VAL A 8 -37.67 22.53 -20.06
CA VAL A 8 -37.85 23.99 -20.04
C VAL A 8 -39.30 24.42 -19.81
N ASN A 9 -40.25 23.48 -19.70
CA ASN A 9 -41.67 23.74 -19.49
C ASN A 9 -42.20 24.89 -20.39
N GLY A 10 -41.91 24.78 -21.69
CA GLY A 10 -42.16 25.84 -22.67
C GLY A 10 -41.00 26.82 -22.85
N ILE A 11 -40.23 26.60 -23.93
CA ILE A 11 -39.03 27.40 -24.26
C ILE A 11 -39.30 28.90 -24.40
N ALA A 12 -40.49 29.33 -24.83
CA ALA A 12 -40.84 30.75 -24.95
C ALA A 12 -40.87 31.47 -23.59
N ALA A 13 -41.33 30.78 -22.54
CA ALA A 13 -41.33 31.31 -21.18
C ALA A 13 -39.92 31.26 -20.57
N CYS A 14 -39.23 30.12 -20.72
CA CYS A 14 -37.87 29.93 -20.23
C CYS A 14 -36.87 30.94 -20.85
N ARG A 15 -37.05 31.30 -22.13
CA ARG A 15 -36.28 32.37 -22.81
C ARG A 15 -36.30 33.70 -22.06
N ARG A 16 -37.44 34.08 -21.49
CA ARG A 16 -37.58 35.34 -20.71
C ARG A 16 -36.99 35.24 -19.30
N LYS A 17 -36.64 34.04 -18.84
CA LYS A 17 -36.17 33.72 -17.48
C LYS A 17 -34.72 33.23 -17.47
N GLY A 18 -33.88 33.73 -18.38
CA GLY A 18 -32.43 33.47 -18.35
C GLY A 18 -31.93 32.27 -19.16
N PHE A 19 -32.73 31.65 -20.04
CA PHE A 19 -32.24 30.54 -20.90
C PHE A 19 -31.01 30.94 -21.74
N LEU A 20 -31.05 32.12 -22.36
CA LEU A 20 -29.96 32.59 -23.22
C LEU A 20 -28.71 32.99 -22.41
N GLU A 21 -28.90 33.54 -21.21
CA GLU A 21 -27.82 33.82 -20.25
C GLU A 21 -27.13 32.52 -19.84
N PHE A 22 -27.91 31.51 -19.44
CA PHE A 22 -27.38 30.19 -19.12
C PHE A 22 -26.63 29.56 -20.31
N LEU A 23 -27.15 29.68 -21.53
CA LEU A 23 -26.48 29.16 -22.73
C LEU A 23 -25.14 29.89 -22.99
N ALA A 24 -25.11 31.20 -22.80
CA ALA A 24 -23.92 32.04 -22.99
C ALA A 24 -22.83 31.76 -21.94
N ASP A 25 -23.22 31.51 -20.69
CA ASP A 25 -22.31 31.21 -19.59
C ASP A 25 -21.82 29.77 -19.61
N ALA A 26 -22.75 28.81 -19.76
CA ALA A 26 -22.42 27.40 -19.70
C ALA A 26 -21.69 26.91 -20.95
N LYS A 27 -21.85 27.58 -22.10
CA LYS A 27 -21.24 27.24 -23.41
C LYS A 27 -21.21 25.73 -23.72
N PRO A 28 -22.33 25.01 -23.58
CA PRO A 28 -22.36 23.57 -23.84
C PRO A 28 -22.15 23.25 -25.32
N ASP A 29 -21.60 22.08 -25.63
CA ASP A 29 -21.48 21.60 -27.02
C ASP A 29 -22.85 21.17 -27.56
N ILE A 30 -23.68 20.59 -26.69
CA ILE A 30 -25.02 20.07 -27.00
C ILE A 30 -25.99 20.45 -25.87
N VAL A 31 -27.19 20.91 -26.22
CA VAL A 31 -28.29 21.18 -25.28
C VAL A 31 -29.54 20.45 -25.73
N CYS A 32 -30.01 19.52 -24.91
CA CYS A 32 -31.23 18.76 -25.08
C CYS A 32 -32.32 19.40 -24.22
N CYS A 33 -33.33 20.00 -24.86
CA CYS A 33 -34.47 20.61 -24.18
C CYS A 33 -35.72 19.74 -24.34
N GLN A 34 -36.49 19.61 -23.26
CA GLN A 34 -37.76 18.88 -23.21
C GLN A 34 -38.95 19.82 -22.92
N GLU A 35 -40.17 19.31 -23.12
CA GLU A 35 -41.44 20.03 -22.95
C GLU A 35 -41.54 21.34 -23.78
N ILE A 36 -41.21 21.25 -25.07
CA ILE A 36 -41.32 22.35 -26.02
C ILE A 36 -42.76 22.48 -26.53
N LYS A 37 -43.52 23.41 -25.96
CA LYS A 37 -44.95 23.63 -26.27
C LYS A 37 -45.19 24.30 -27.63
N THR A 38 -44.32 25.21 -28.03
CA THR A 38 -44.46 25.99 -29.27
C THR A 38 -43.11 26.33 -29.87
N ARG A 39 -43.03 26.41 -31.20
CA ARG A 39 -41.86 27.01 -31.87
C ARG A 39 -41.79 28.50 -31.56
N CYS A 40 -40.61 29.01 -31.23
CA CYS A 40 -40.37 30.44 -31.12
C CYS A 40 -39.02 30.79 -31.74
N SER A 41 -38.82 32.06 -32.10
CA SER A 41 -37.53 32.53 -32.58
C SER A 41 -36.51 32.51 -31.43
N LEU A 42 -35.47 31.68 -31.55
CA LEU A 42 -34.33 31.60 -30.64
C LEU A 42 -33.08 32.02 -31.38
N ASN A 43 -32.47 33.14 -30.96
CA ASN A 43 -31.16 33.54 -31.44
C ASN A 43 -30.08 32.83 -30.63
N THR A 44 -29.50 31.77 -31.19
CA THR A 44 -28.43 30.97 -30.55
C THR A 44 -27.21 30.93 -31.48
N PRO A 45 -26.39 32.00 -31.52
CA PRO A 45 -25.25 32.08 -32.42
C PRO A 45 -24.29 30.90 -32.24
N GLY A 46 -23.90 30.26 -33.35
CA GLY A 46 -23.01 29.10 -33.34
C GLY A 46 -23.66 27.76 -32.97
N TYR A 47 -25.00 27.72 -32.80
CA TYR A 47 -25.74 26.48 -32.60
C TYR A 47 -26.71 26.20 -33.76
N THR A 48 -26.67 24.97 -34.26
CA THR A 48 -27.70 24.41 -35.14
C THR A 48 -28.84 23.84 -34.30
N GLN A 49 -30.08 24.11 -34.70
CA GLN A 49 -31.29 23.75 -33.93
C GLN A 49 -32.08 22.62 -34.61
N PHE A 50 -32.31 21.53 -33.89
CA PHE A 50 -33.20 20.43 -34.31
C PHE A 50 -34.49 20.47 -33.49
N TRP A 51 -35.61 20.71 -34.16
CA TRP A 51 -36.93 20.85 -33.52
C TRP A 51 -37.77 19.62 -33.82
N ASN A 52 -38.34 19.00 -32.77
CA ASN A 52 -39.39 18.00 -32.92
C ASN A 52 -40.61 18.42 -32.09
N LEU A 53 -41.64 18.92 -32.76
CA LEU A 53 -42.85 19.43 -32.12
C LEU A 53 -43.97 18.41 -32.31
N SER A 54 -44.78 18.20 -31.27
CA SER A 54 -45.93 17.32 -31.38
C SER A 54 -46.94 17.86 -32.38
N LYS A 55 -47.47 16.96 -33.23
CA LYS A 55 -48.62 17.25 -34.09
C LYS A 55 -49.96 16.97 -33.40
N LYS A 56 -49.95 16.17 -32.32
CA LYS A 56 -51.16 15.71 -31.62
C LYS A 56 -51.54 16.57 -30.43
N THR A 57 -50.56 17.05 -29.66
CA THR A 57 -50.81 17.87 -28.46
C THR A 57 -49.95 19.14 -28.49
N LYS A 58 -50.48 20.28 -28.06
CA LYS A 58 -49.67 21.52 -27.97
C LYS A 58 -48.77 21.57 -26.72
N CYS A 59 -48.59 20.43 -26.05
CA CYS A 59 -47.96 20.34 -24.73
C CYS A 59 -46.68 19.50 -24.71
N SER A 60 -46.38 18.72 -25.75
CA SER A 60 -45.16 17.91 -25.86
C SER A 60 -44.28 18.33 -27.04
N GLY A 61 -42.97 18.25 -26.83
CA GLY A 61 -41.98 18.57 -27.86
C GLY A 61 -40.55 18.55 -27.31
N THR A 62 -39.57 18.44 -28.20
CA THR A 62 -38.14 18.43 -27.89
C THR A 62 -37.38 19.35 -28.84
N LEU A 63 -36.27 19.90 -28.34
CA LEU A 63 -35.37 20.75 -29.10
C LEU A 63 -33.94 20.36 -28.74
N THR A 64 -33.10 20.12 -29.72
CA THR A 64 -31.67 19.88 -29.49
C THR A 64 -30.83 20.93 -30.21
N LEU A 65 -29.99 21.66 -29.47
CA LEU A 65 -29.04 22.64 -29.98
C LEU A 65 -27.64 22.01 -30.02
N VAL A 66 -26.93 22.13 -31.14
CA VAL A 66 -25.56 21.58 -31.26
C VAL A 66 -24.60 22.58 -31.87
N ARG A 67 -23.35 22.61 -31.38
CA ARG A 67 -22.26 23.37 -32.02
C ARG A 67 -21.62 22.62 -33.19
N LYS A 68 -21.48 21.30 -33.07
CA LYS A 68 -20.90 20.43 -34.11
C LYS A 68 -22.01 19.57 -34.70
N LEU A 69 -22.14 19.61 -36.02
CA LEU A 69 -23.15 18.83 -36.75
C LEU A 69 -22.95 17.32 -36.53
N PRO A 70 -24.04 16.58 -36.31
CA PRO A 70 -24.01 15.12 -36.28
C PRO A 70 -23.85 14.53 -37.69
N LEU A 71 -23.54 13.24 -37.78
CA LEU A 71 -23.54 12.48 -39.04
C LEU A 71 -24.96 12.34 -39.59
N SER A 72 -25.92 12.07 -38.71
CA SER A 72 -27.34 11.98 -39.04
C SER A 72 -28.20 12.44 -37.86
N CYS A 73 -29.44 12.83 -38.12
CA CYS A 73 -30.42 13.22 -37.11
C CYS A 73 -31.75 12.52 -37.42
N SER A 74 -32.25 11.72 -36.48
CA SER A 74 -33.59 11.13 -36.55
C SER A 74 -34.53 11.81 -35.56
N LEU A 75 -35.70 12.21 -36.05
CA LEU A 75 -36.80 12.75 -35.23
C LEU A 75 -37.86 11.67 -34.92
N LYS A 76 -37.62 10.44 -35.35
CA LYS A 76 -38.57 9.32 -35.33
C LYS A 76 -37.91 8.06 -34.78
N MET A 77 -38.70 7.28 -34.04
CA MET A 77 -38.33 5.93 -33.61
C MET A 77 -38.74 4.86 -34.63
N GLY A 78 -39.60 5.20 -35.61
CA GLY A 78 -40.06 4.27 -36.65
C GLY A 78 -41.38 3.58 -36.28
N ILE A 79 -42.13 4.15 -35.34
CA ILE A 79 -43.43 3.66 -34.89
C ILE A 79 -44.44 4.81 -35.03
N ASP A 80 -45.37 4.68 -35.98
CA ASP A 80 -46.34 5.74 -36.34
C ASP A 80 -47.13 6.28 -35.14
N LYS A 81 -47.42 5.41 -34.16
CA LYS A 81 -48.10 5.79 -32.91
C LYS A 81 -47.34 6.88 -32.14
N PHE A 82 -46.02 6.88 -32.19
CA PHE A 82 -45.11 7.67 -31.35
C PHE A 82 -44.38 8.78 -32.10
N ASP A 83 -44.19 8.63 -33.40
CA ASP A 83 -43.35 9.54 -34.20
C ASP A 83 -43.91 10.96 -34.33
N ASP A 84 -45.22 11.14 -34.14
CA ASP A 84 -45.90 12.45 -34.21
C ASP A 84 -46.01 13.17 -32.85
N ASP A 85 -45.47 12.59 -31.77
CA ASP A 85 -45.60 13.15 -30.41
C ASP A 85 -44.52 14.18 -30.05
N GLY A 86 -43.47 14.32 -30.86
CA GLY A 86 -42.40 15.31 -30.64
C GLY A 86 -41.45 14.99 -29.48
N ARG A 87 -41.56 13.80 -28.87
CA ARG A 87 -40.89 13.43 -27.61
C ARG A 87 -39.47 12.85 -27.78
N PHE A 88 -38.93 12.83 -29.00
CA PHE A 88 -37.71 12.08 -29.32
C PHE A 88 -36.84 12.81 -30.36
N ILE A 89 -35.54 12.92 -30.11
CA ILE A 89 -34.52 13.30 -31.10
C ILE A 89 -33.29 12.43 -30.88
N ALA A 90 -32.83 11.72 -31.90
CA ALA A 90 -31.57 10.98 -31.88
C ALA A 90 -30.56 11.60 -32.85
N LEU A 91 -29.38 11.93 -32.34
CA LEU A 91 -28.26 12.44 -33.10
C LEU A 91 -27.16 11.37 -33.18
N GLU A 92 -26.72 11.05 -34.40
CA GLU A 92 -25.64 10.11 -34.61
C GLU A 92 -24.29 10.83 -34.71
N TYR A 93 -23.33 10.45 -33.89
CA TYR A 93 -21.94 10.83 -34.03
C TYR A 93 -21.08 9.61 -34.42
N LYS A 94 -19.81 9.86 -34.77
CA LYS A 94 -18.87 8.78 -35.13
C LYS A 94 -18.72 7.74 -34.02
N GLU A 95 -18.67 8.20 -32.77
CA GLU A 95 -18.35 7.38 -31.59
C GLU A 95 -19.57 6.92 -30.80
N CYS A 96 -20.70 7.64 -30.87
CA CYS A 96 -21.88 7.36 -30.06
C CYS A 96 -23.16 7.96 -30.66
N TYR A 97 -24.32 7.53 -30.14
CA TYR A 97 -25.60 8.20 -30.32
C TYR A 97 -25.90 9.10 -29.13
N ILE A 98 -26.48 10.28 -29.37
CA ILE A 98 -26.99 11.17 -28.33
C ILE A 98 -28.48 11.32 -28.52
N ILE A 99 -29.26 10.89 -27.53
CA ILE A 99 -30.71 10.81 -27.62
C ILE A 99 -31.32 11.74 -26.56
N ASN A 100 -32.20 12.63 -27.02
CA ASN A 100 -33.03 13.51 -26.21
C ASN A 100 -34.45 12.94 -26.14
N VAL A 101 -34.93 12.65 -24.93
CA VAL A 101 -36.28 12.10 -24.71
C VAL A 101 -37.11 12.95 -23.75
N TYR A 102 -38.41 13.02 -24.02
CA TYR A 102 -39.41 13.52 -23.09
C TYR A 102 -40.49 12.47 -22.85
N VAL A 103 -40.27 11.60 -21.87
CA VAL A 103 -41.08 10.40 -21.66
C VAL A 103 -42.49 10.78 -21.18
N PRO A 104 -43.57 10.12 -21.66
CA PRO A 104 -44.95 10.37 -21.24
C PRO A 104 -45.16 10.34 -19.72
N SER A 105 -46.03 11.21 -19.18
CA SER A 105 -46.33 11.28 -17.74
C SER A 105 -47.65 10.61 -17.44
N VAL A 106 -47.80 9.86 -16.34
CA VAL A 106 -49.08 9.23 -15.98
C VAL A 106 -50.03 10.14 -15.18
N HIS A 107 -49.79 11.46 -15.17
CA HIS A 107 -50.53 12.38 -14.32
C HIS A 107 -52.02 12.49 -14.74
N PRO A 108 -52.99 12.34 -13.81
CA PRO A 108 -54.43 12.32 -14.11
C PRO A 108 -55.03 13.57 -14.79
N HIS A 109 -54.28 14.68 -14.81
CA HIS A 109 -54.75 15.97 -15.33
C HIS A 109 -54.20 16.29 -16.73
N ASN A 110 -53.37 15.41 -17.31
CA ASN A 110 -52.83 15.53 -18.65
C ASN A 110 -53.52 14.51 -19.59
N THR A 111 -54.33 14.97 -20.54
CA THR A 111 -54.86 14.12 -21.62
C THR A 111 -53.94 14.15 -22.85
N PRO A 112 -53.57 13.01 -23.49
CA PRO A 112 -53.86 11.60 -23.19
C PRO A 112 -52.59 10.76 -22.97
N ASP A 113 -52.03 10.74 -21.74
CA ASP A 113 -50.99 9.78 -21.38
C ASP A 113 -51.62 8.70 -20.47
N ARG A 114 -52.25 7.70 -21.08
CA ARG A 114 -52.76 6.51 -20.38
C ARG A 114 -51.59 5.68 -19.83
N PRO A 115 -51.74 4.95 -18.71
CA PRO A 115 -50.73 4.00 -18.25
C PRO A 115 -50.24 3.05 -19.36
N ASP A 116 -51.16 2.52 -20.18
CA ASP A 116 -50.82 1.64 -21.31
C ASP A 116 -49.94 2.33 -22.36
N TYR A 117 -50.24 3.61 -22.67
CA TYR A 117 -49.46 4.39 -23.62
C TYR A 117 -48.01 4.59 -23.15
N ARG A 118 -47.84 4.87 -21.85
CA ARG A 118 -46.53 5.00 -21.21
C ARG A 118 -45.77 3.66 -21.25
N MET A 119 -46.41 2.54 -20.94
CA MET A 119 -45.76 1.22 -20.97
C MET A 119 -45.33 0.79 -22.37
N GLU A 120 -46.17 1.05 -23.38
CA GLU A 120 -45.81 0.81 -24.78
C GLU A 120 -44.66 1.72 -25.23
N TRP A 121 -44.64 3.00 -24.81
CA TRP A 121 -43.54 3.93 -25.09
C TRP A 121 -42.22 3.46 -24.48
N ASP A 122 -42.23 3.03 -23.22
CA ASP A 122 -41.03 2.52 -22.54
C ASP A 122 -40.48 1.27 -23.24
N THR A 123 -41.37 0.42 -23.77
CA THR A 123 -40.98 -0.76 -24.57
C THR A 123 -40.36 -0.36 -25.90
N ALA A 124 -40.98 0.58 -26.64
CA ALA A 124 -40.46 1.09 -27.89
C ALA A 124 -39.09 1.76 -27.73
N LEU A 125 -38.90 2.58 -26.70
CA LEU A 125 -37.62 3.23 -26.41
C LEU A 125 -36.55 2.18 -26.08
N ARG A 126 -36.90 1.16 -25.29
CA ARG A 126 -35.99 0.06 -24.93
C ARG A 126 -35.54 -0.74 -26.15
N GLU A 127 -36.46 -1.07 -27.05
CA GLU A 127 -36.16 -1.78 -28.30
C GLU A 127 -35.31 -0.93 -29.24
N TYR A 128 -35.64 0.36 -29.38
CA TYR A 128 -34.85 1.28 -30.19
C TYR A 128 -33.40 1.35 -29.70
N VAL A 129 -33.20 1.56 -28.39
CA VAL A 129 -31.85 1.65 -27.80
C VAL A 129 -31.08 0.34 -27.94
N SER A 130 -31.74 -0.80 -27.73
CA SER A 130 -31.12 -2.13 -27.83
C SER A 130 -30.64 -2.47 -29.25
N ASN A 131 -31.26 -1.89 -30.27
CA ASN A 131 -30.92 -2.14 -31.68
C ASN A 131 -29.84 -1.21 -32.25
N LEU A 132 -29.30 -0.29 -31.46
CA LEU A 132 -28.26 0.64 -31.92
C LEU A 132 -26.89 -0.04 -31.96
N SER A 133 -26.15 0.20 -33.04
CA SER A 133 -24.82 -0.38 -33.27
C SER A 133 -23.67 0.32 -32.54
N LYS A 134 -23.93 1.45 -31.87
CA LYS A 134 -22.92 2.27 -31.18
C LYS A 134 -23.38 2.59 -29.75
N PRO A 135 -22.44 2.87 -28.84
CA PRO A 135 -22.77 3.32 -27.49
C PRO A 135 -23.70 4.54 -27.48
N VAL A 136 -24.54 4.64 -26.44
CA VAL A 136 -25.63 5.62 -26.36
C VAL A 136 -25.43 6.53 -25.15
N ILE A 137 -25.69 7.82 -25.35
CA ILE A 137 -25.91 8.84 -24.31
C ILE A 137 -27.37 9.25 -24.40
N LEU A 138 -28.20 8.70 -23.53
CA LEU A 138 -29.62 8.99 -23.44
C LEU A 138 -29.85 10.01 -22.31
N CYS A 139 -30.54 11.11 -22.61
CA CYS A 139 -30.81 12.16 -21.64
C CYS A 139 -32.18 12.77 -21.82
N GLY A 140 -32.74 13.29 -20.73
CA GLY A 140 -34.04 13.92 -20.76
C GLY A 140 -34.80 13.78 -19.46
N ASP A 141 -36.08 14.14 -19.54
CA ASP A 141 -37.05 13.98 -18.47
C ASP A 141 -37.80 12.66 -18.68
N PHE A 142 -37.66 11.77 -17.70
CA PHE A 142 -38.22 10.42 -17.72
C PHE A 142 -39.60 10.34 -17.07
N ASN A 143 -40.08 11.42 -16.45
CA ASN A 143 -41.31 11.43 -15.65
C ASN A 143 -41.39 10.22 -14.70
N ALA A 144 -40.25 9.83 -14.14
CA ALA A 144 -40.07 8.64 -13.35
C ALA A 144 -38.92 8.85 -12.36
N THR A 145 -39.04 8.29 -11.18
CA THR A 145 -38.01 8.30 -10.17
C THR A 145 -37.54 6.89 -9.87
N ARG A 146 -36.24 6.67 -10.05
CA ARG A 146 -35.63 5.33 -9.95
C ARG A 146 -35.55 4.81 -8.52
N ALA A 147 -34.97 5.59 -7.61
CA ALA A 147 -34.65 5.16 -6.24
C ALA A 147 -35.30 6.05 -5.18
N TRP A 148 -35.59 5.52 -4.00
CA TRP A 148 -36.24 6.28 -2.92
C TRP A 148 -35.46 7.55 -2.52
N ILE A 149 -34.13 7.47 -2.50
CA ILE A 149 -33.21 8.58 -2.21
C ILE A 149 -33.33 9.75 -3.22
N ASP A 150 -33.96 9.53 -4.37
CA ASP A 150 -34.20 10.53 -5.40
C ASP A 150 -35.48 11.35 -5.17
N SER A 151 -36.22 11.09 -4.08
CA SER A 151 -37.39 11.87 -3.67
C SER A 151 -37.20 12.44 -2.25
N TYR A 152 -37.76 13.63 -2.00
CA TYR A 152 -37.78 14.19 -0.64
C TYR A 152 -38.65 13.34 0.32
N PRO A 153 -38.22 13.08 1.57
CA PRO A 153 -38.92 12.14 2.47
C PRO A 153 -40.39 12.46 2.75
N GLU A 154 -40.80 13.73 2.83
CA GLU A 154 -42.22 14.08 3.01
C GLU A 154 -43.05 13.80 1.74
N ASN A 155 -42.44 13.82 0.55
CA ASN A 155 -43.11 13.46 -0.71
C ASN A 155 -43.32 11.93 -0.83
N ALA A 156 -42.70 11.13 0.04
CA ALA A 156 -42.88 9.68 0.12
C ALA A 156 -43.99 9.25 1.11
N LYS A 157 -44.50 10.18 1.93
CA LYS A 157 -45.47 9.91 3.02
C LYS A 157 -46.93 10.26 2.70
N ASN A 158 -47.21 10.78 1.51
CA ASN A 158 -48.57 11.18 1.14
C ASN A 158 -49.24 10.09 0.29
N GLU A 159 -50.36 9.56 0.78
CA GLU A 159 -51.33 8.87 -0.08
C GLU A 159 -52.13 9.89 -0.92
N PRO A 160 -52.56 9.53 -2.13
CA PRO A 160 -52.29 8.26 -2.82
C PRO A 160 -50.86 8.21 -3.41
N ASP A 161 -50.41 7.00 -3.80
CA ASP A 161 -49.10 6.69 -4.40
C ASP A 161 -48.45 7.87 -5.14
N ASN A 162 -47.20 8.19 -4.81
CA ASN A 162 -46.43 9.20 -5.53
C ASN A 162 -46.39 8.83 -7.02
N LEU A 163 -47.05 9.62 -7.86
CA LEU A 163 -47.24 9.36 -9.30
C LEU A 163 -45.93 9.11 -10.06
N PHE A 164 -44.82 9.68 -9.58
CA PHE A 164 -43.49 9.52 -10.19
C PHE A 164 -42.71 8.29 -9.68
N PHE A 165 -43.19 7.64 -8.60
CA PHE A 165 -42.55 6.48 -7.97
C PHE A 165 -43.42 5.21 -8.06
N ARG A 166 -44.38 5.17 -8.98
CA ARG A 166 -45.26 4.01 -9.18
C ARG A 166 -44.46 2.77 -9.62
N SER A 167 -44.85 1.60 -9.15
CA SER A 167 -44.10 0.34 -9.30
C SER A 167 -43.85 -0.04 -10.77
N ASP A 168 -44.84 0.13 -11.63
CA ASP A 168 -44.79 -0.17 -13.06
C ASP A 168 -43.84 0.74 -13.85
N ILE A 169 -43.85 2.05 -13.54
CA ILE A 169 -42.96 3.04 -14.15
C ILE A 169 -41.51 2.80 -13.72
N ARG A 170 -41.30 2.47 -12.44
CA ARG A 170 -39.98 2.10 -11.92
C ARG A 170 -39.46 0.82 -12.57
N GLU A 171 -40.31 -0.17 -12.77
CA GLU A 171 -39.96 -1.41 -13.47
C GLU A 171 -39.58 -1.13 -14.93
N GLY A 172 -40.31 -0.26 -15.62
CA GLY A 172 -39.96 0.20 -16.97
C GLY A 172 -38.58 0.84 -17.02
N MET A 173 -38.28 1.71 -16.05
CA MET A 173 -36.98 2.36 -15.91
C MET A 173 -35.84 1.36 -15.64
N GLU A 174 -36.03 0.41 -14.73
CA GLU A 174 -35.01 -0.63 -14.46
C GLU A 174 -34.81 -1.55 -15.68
N LYS A 175 -35.86 -1.91 -16.41
CA LYS A 175 -35.75 -2.67 -17.67
C LYS A 175 -34.94 -1.93 -18.73
N LEU A 176 -35.12 -0.61 -18.84
CA LEU A 176 -34.32 0.22 -19.75
C LEU A 176 -32.85 0.29 -19.32
N ILE A 177 -32.57 0.41 -18.02
CA ILE A 177 -31.20 0.41 -17.50
C ILE A 177 -30.52 -0.95 -17.75
N ASN A 178 -31.27 -2.04 -17.59
CA ASN A 178 -30.78 -3.39 -17.81
C ASN A 178 -30.43 -3.73 -19.27
N THR A 179 -30.68 -2.85 -20.25
CA THR A 179 -30.17 -3.02 -21.62
C THR A 179 -28.67 -2.66 -21.75
N GLY A 180 -27.96 -2.51 -20.63
CA GLY A 180 -26.53 -2.15 -20.60
C GLY A 180 -26.28 -0.65 -20.39
N LEU A 181 -27.30 0.10 -19.97
CA LEU A 181 -27.17 1.50 -19.59
C LEU A 181 -26.86 1.65 -18.09
N VAL A 182 -26.28 2.79 -17.72
CA VAL A 182 -25.98 3.16 -16.34
C VAL A 182 -26.48 4.57 -16.04
N ASP A 183 -27.07 4.76 -14.86
CA ASP A 183 -27.45 6.07 -14.33
C ASP A 183 -26.19 6.79 -13.82
N VAL A 184 -25.70 7.75 -14.60
CA VAL A 184 -24.41 8.42 -14.34
C VAL A 184 -24.37 9.09 -12.99
N PHE A 185 -25.47 9.72 -12.56
CA PHE A 185 -25.47 10.43 -11.28
C PHE A 185 -25.34 9.46 -10.10
N ARG A 186 -26.09 8.34 -10.10
CA ARG A 186 -26.05 7.37 -9.00
C ARG A 186 -24.80 6.51 -9.03
N GLU A 187 -24.18 6.29 -10.18
CA GLU A 187 -22.86 5.66 -10.24
C GLU A 187 -21.75 6.55 -9.65
N LEU A 188 -21.81 7.87 -9.88
CA LEU A 188 -20.83 8.83 -9.34
C LEU A 188 -21.13 9.26 -7.90
N HIS A 189 -22.41 9.29 -7.52
CA HIS A 189 -22.89 9.75 -6.21
C HIS A 189 -23.99 8.81 -5.65
N PRO A 190 -23.67 7.55 -5.29
CA PRO A 190 -24.66 6.56 -4.89
C PRO A 190 -25.56 7.02 -3.72
N PHE A 191 -24.95 7.63 -2.70
CA PHE A 191 -25.61 7.97 -1.43
C PHE A 191 -25.92 9.46 -1.26
N LYS A 192 -25.75 10.28 -2.30
CA LYS A 192 -26.01 11.72 -2.17
C LYS A 192 -27.51 11.97 -2.09
N GLU A 193 -27.97 12.45 -0.95
CA GLU A 193 -29.35 12.90 -0.73
C GLU A 193 -29.56 14.34 -1.24
N GLY A 194 -30.82 14.75 -1.39
CA GLY A 194 -31.16 16.12 -1.75
C GLY A 194 -30.83 16.51 -3.20
N ALA A 195 -30.49 15.55 -4.06
CA ALA A 195 -30.10 15.81 -5.44
C ALA A 195 -31.30 15.76 -6.39
N TYR A 196 -32.14 16.78 -6.31
CA TYR A 196 -33.39 16.87 -7.08
C TYR A 196 -33.22 17.72 -8.34
N THR A 197 -34.09 17.47 -9.33
CA THR A 197 -34.08 18.21 -10.60
C THR A 197 -35.40 18.90 -10.89
N TRP A 198 -36.49 18.53 -10.21
CA TRP A 198 -37.83 19.10 -10.35
C TRP A 198 -38.44 19.51 -8.99
N TRP A 199 -39.19 20.62 -9.00
CA TRP A 199 -39.93 21.13 -7.84
C TRP A 199 -41.32 21.60 -8.24
N GLY A 200 -42.35 21.03 -7.59
CA GLY A 200 -43.75 21.37 -7.89
C GLY A 200 -44.12 22.84 -7.61
N PRO A 201 -45.06 23.43 -8.39
CA PRO A 201 -45.34 24.87 -8.42
C PRO A 201 -46.07 25.46 -7.19
N LYS A 202 -46.51 24.64 -6.22
CA LYS A 202 -47.42 25.08 -5.12
C LYS A 202 -46.75 25.43 -3.78
N ASN A 203 -45.42 25.47 -3.65
CA ASN A 203 -44.73 25.90 -2.40
C ASN A 203 -43.31 26.41 -2.68
N LYS A 204 -42.65 27.04 -1.68
CA LYS A 204 -41.21 27.43 -1.67
C LYS A 204 -40.24 26.22 -1.74
N ASN A 205 -40.64 25.14 -2.41
CA ASN A 205 -40.00 23.84 -2.43
C ASN A 205 -38.58 23.86 -2.98
N ARG A 206 -38.25 24.74 -3.93
CA ARG A 206 -36.89 24.80 -4.48
C ARG A 206 -35.88 25.46 -3.54
N ALA A 207 -36.31 26.48 -2.77
CA ALA A 207 -35.46 27.14 -1.78
C ALA A 207 -35.16 26.19 -0.61
N ASP A 208 -36.16 25.43 -0.16
CA ASP A 208 -36.03 24.43 0.91
C ASP A 208 -35.57 23.06 0.38
N ASN A 209 -35.24 22.97 -0.92
CA ASN A 209 -34.82 21.77 -1.65
C ASN A 209 -35.73 20.54 -1.46
N ARG A 210 -37.05 20.74 -1.35
CA ARG A 210 -38.09 19.71 -1.30
C ARG A 210 -38.51 19.27 -2.70
N GLY A 211 -37.69 18.46 -3.37
CA GLY A 211 -37.89 18.10 -4.78
C GLY A 211 -37.90 16.60 -5.05
N THR A 212 -37.88 16.28 -6.35
CA THR A 212 -37.73 14.93 -6.89
C THR A 212 -36.76 14.95 -8.09
N ARG A 213 -35.99 13.88 -8.32
CA ARG A 213 -35.17 13.71 -9.52
C ARG A 213 -35.99 13.01 -10.61
N LEU A 214 -36.16 13.72 -11.73
CA LEU A 214 -36.87 13.24 -12.93
C LEU A 214 -36.00 13.30 -14.19
N ASP A 215 -34.92 14.07 -14.16
CA ASP A 215 -34.00 14.27 -15.29
C ASP A 215 -32.75 13.41 -15.13
N TYR A 216 -32.40 12.66 -16.18
CA TYR A 216 -31.34 11.67 -16.14
C TYR A 216 -30.36 11.80 -17.31
N PHE A 217 -29.12 11.37 -17.05
CA PHE A 217 -28.16 10.93 -18.07
C PHE A 217 -27.97 9.42 -17.89
N LEU A 218 -28.46 8.63 -18.85
CA LEU A 218 -28.24 7.20 -18.94
C LEU A 218 -27.25 6.91 -20.06
N LEU A 219 -26.16 6.23 -19.75
CA LEU A 219 -25.08 5.98 -20.71
C LEU A 219 -24.86 4.49 -20.89
N SER A 220 -24.46 4.04 -22.08
CA SER A 220 -23.88 2.70 -22.21
C SER A 220 -22.70 2.56 -21.25
N SER A 221 -22.63 1.42 -20.54
CA SER A 221 -21.65 1.18 -19.47
C SER A 221 -20.19 1.46 -19.88
N GLU A 222 -19.85 1.22 -21.15
CA GLU A 222 -18.55 1.48 -21.76
C GLU A 222 -18.15 2.98 -21.73
N LEU A 223 -19.11 3.89 -21.85
CA LEU A 223 -18.87 5.34 -21.84
C LEU A 223 -18.71 5.92 -20.43
N LEU A 224 -19.05 5.17 -19.38
CA LEU A 224 -19.02 5.67 -18.00
C LEU A 224 -17.62 6.12 -17.58
N SER A 225 -16.58 5.40 -18.03
CA SER A 225 -15.18 5.72 -17.71
C SER A 225 -14.75 7.10 -18.24
N SER A 226 -15.34 7.53 -19.36
CA SER A 226 -15.08 8.78 -20.05
C SER A 226 -15.77 9.99 -19.42
N VAL A 227 -16.74 9.78 -18.52
CA VAL A 227 -17.45 10.86 -17.81
C VAL A 227 -16.49 11.54 -16.83
N GLN A 228 -16.37 12.85 -16.94
CA GLN A 228 -15.54 13.67 -16.04
C GLN A 228 -16.33 14.21 -14.86
N SER A 229 -17.55 14.70 -15.12
CA SER A 229 -18.43 15.25 -14.07
C SER A 229 -19.89 15.30 -14.52
N ILE A 230 -20.79 15.32 -13.54
CA ILE A 230 -22.21 15.61 -13.68
C ILE A 230 -22.59 16.68 -12.65
N LYS A 231 -23.35 17.70 -13.05
CA LYS A 231 -23.73 18.83 -12.20
C LYS A 231 -25.20 19.20 -12.40
N PHE A 232 -25.89 19.45 -11.29
CA PHE A 232 -27.28 19.95 -11.28
C PHE A 232 -27.25 21.44 -10.97
N HIS A 233 -27.85 22.26 -11.83
CA HIS A 233 -27.78 23.71 -11.76
C HIS A 233 -29.00 24.27 -11.03
N LYS A 234 -29.16 23.88 -9.76
CA LYS A 234 -30.32 24.23 -8.92
C LYS A 234 -30.61 25.72 -8.78
N ASP A 235 -29.63 26.58 -9.06
CA ASP A 235 -29.78 28.03 -8.96
C ASP A 235 -30.38 28.67 -10.24
N ILE A 236 -30.53 27.90 -11.32
CA ILE A 236 -31.08 28.38 -12.60
C ILE A 236 -32.61 28.25 -12.62
N LEU A 237 -33.32 29.36 -12.37
CA LEU A 237 -34.77 29.41 -12.13
C LEU A 237 -35.64 29.55 -13.40
N GLY A 238 -35.11 29.18 -14.57
CA GLY A 238 -35.82 29.33 -15.86
C GLY A 238 -37.07 28.44 -16.01
N SER A 239 -37.10 27.31 -15.31
CA SER A 239 -38.14 26.27 -15.34
C SER A 239 -38.37 25.71 -13.93
N ASP A 240 -39.47 24.97 -13.74
CA ASP A 240 -39.70 24.14 -12.55
C ASP A 240 -38.72 22.96 -12.46
N HIS A 241 -38.04 22.65 -13.57
CA HIS A 241 -36.81 21.86 -13.58
C HIS A 241 -35.54 22.71 -13.57
N CYS A 242 -34.45 22.19 -13.03
CA CYS A 242 -33.11 22.73 -13.22
C CYS A 242 -32.37 22.03 -14.36
N PRO A 243 -31.48 22.71 -15.09
CA PRO A 243 -30.63 22.05 -16.06
C PRO A 243 -29.68 21.08 -15.36
N ILE A 244 -29.43 19.94 -16.02
CA ILE A 244 -28.36 19.01 -15.65
C ILE A 244 -27.30 19.02 -16.74
N SER A 245 -26.02 19.06 -16.36
CA SER A 245 -24.91 19.04 -17.31
C SER A 245 -23.94 17.91 -17.03
N MET A 246 -23.48 17.26 -18.10
CA MET A 246 -22.44 16.24 -18.06
C MET A 246 -21.24 16.68 -18.92
N ILE A 247 -20.03 16.51 -18.39
CA ILE A 247 -18.79 16.64 -19.15
C ILE A 247 -18.25 15.25 -19.42
N ILE A 248 -18.08 14.90 -20.69
CA ILE A 248 -17.53 13.64 -21.15
C ILE A 248 -16.31 13.88 -22.05
N THR A 249 -15.24 13.13 -21.82
CA THR A 249 -14.04 13.16 -22.65
C THR A 249 -14.34 12.39 -23.94
N GLN A 250 -14.02 12.94 -25.11
CA GLN A 250 -14.03 12.13 -26.33
C GLN A 250 -13.04 10.99 -26.13
N ALA A 251 -13.47 9.75 -26.37
CA ALA A 251 -12.57 8.62 -26.31
C ALA A 251 -11.53 8.84 -27.41
N LYS A 252 -10.30 9.22 -27.04
CA LYS A 252 -9.18 8.96 -27.93
C LYS A 252 -9.27 7.46 -28.23
N PRO A 253 -9.30 7.02 -29.49
CA PRO A 253 -9.23 5.60 -29.76
C PRO A 253 -8.03 5.08 -28.97
N GLN A 254 -8.27 4.21 -27.99
CA GLN A 254 -7.18 3.47 -27.40
C GLN A 254 -6.54 2.80 -28.60
N ARG A 255 -5.30 3.17 -28.94
CA ARG A 255 -4.48 2.28 -29.74
C ARG A 255 -4.58 0.96 -28.99
N VAL A 256 -5.22 -0.03 -29.61
CA VAL A 256 -5.15 -1.40 -29.14
C VAL A 256 -3.67 -1.72 -29.23
N MET A 257 -2.97 -1.54 -28.11
CA MET A 257 -1.57 -1.90 -28.01
C MET A 257 -1.55 -3.41 -28.17
N ASN A 258 -0.73 -3.89 -29.10
CA ASN A 258 -0.55 -5.32 -29.24
C ASN A 258 0.09 -5.88 -27.95
N ASP A 259 0.01 -7.19 -27.77
CA ASP A 259 0.54 -7.83 -26.56
C ASP A 259 2.06 -7.63 -26.43
N GLU A 260 2.78 -7.47 -27.56
CA GLU A 260 4.20 -7.15 -27.57
C GLU A 260 4.51 -5.77 -26.95
N ASP A 261 3.80 -4.72 -27.35
CA ASP A 261 3.96 -3.37 -26.80
C ASP A 261 3.62 -3.34 -25.30
N LEU A 262 2.60 -4.08 -24.88
CA LEU A 262 2.24 -4.23 -23.46
C LEU A 262 3.34 -4.95 -22.67
N ALA A 263 3.91 -6.01 -23.22
CA ALA A 263 5.03 -6.71 -22.61
C ALA A 263 6.27 -5.79 -22.51
N VAL A 264 6.53 -4.97 -23.52
CA VAL A 264 7.61 -3.96 -23.52
C VAL A 264 7.37 -2.92 -22.43
N ILE A 265 6.14 -2.39 -22.29
CA ILE A 265 5.81 -1.46 -21.19
C ILE A 265 6.22 -2.07 -19.86
N TRP A 266 5.81 -3.30 -19.56
CA TRP A 266 6.11 -3.93 -18.27
C TRP A 266 7.61 -4.15 -18.06
N ARG A 267 8.33 -4.60 -19.09
CA ARG A 267 9.77 -4.86 -19.03
C ARG A 267 10.61 -3.59 -18.84
N THR A 268 10.12 -2.46 -19.35
CA THR A 268 10.83 -1.18 -19.33
C THR A 268 10.46 -0.31 -18.12
N ILE A 269 9.64 -0.81 -17.19
CA ILE A 269 9.33 -0.09 -15.94
C ILE A 269 10.60 0.06 -15.11
N ASP A 270 10.95 1.32 -14.83
CA ASP A 270 11.95 1.68 -13.83
C ASP A 270 11.37 1.50 -12.42
N TRP A 271 11.60 0.33 -11.84
CA TRP A 271 11.05 -0.04 -10.52
C TRP A 271 11.50 0.90 -9.39
N PRO A 272 12.80 1.22 -9.23
CA PRO A 272 13.25 2.18 -8.21
C PRO A 272 12.54 3.53 -8.32
N LYS A 273 12.34 4.04 -9.54
CA LYS A 273 11.62 5.30 -9.75
C LYS A 273 10.15 5.22 -9.33
N MET A 274 9.46 4.12 -9.66
CA MET A 274 8.06 3.92 -9.24
C MET A 274 7.95 3.81 -7.71
N GLU A 275 8.90 3.12 -7.07
CA GLU A 275 8.95 2.98 -5.61
C GLU A 275 9.19 4.33 -4.94
N ALA A 276 10.11 5.15 -5.46
CA ALA A 276 10.37 6.49 -4.96
C ALA A 276 9.15 7.43 -5.12
N GLU A 277 8.42 7.35 -6.24
CA GLU A 277 7.20 8.14 -6.43
C GLU A 277 6.10 7.73 -5.43
N LEU A 278 5.89 6.43 -5.24
CA LEU A 278 4.94 5.92 -4.27
C LEU A 278 5.32 6.37 -2.84
N GLN A 279 6.60 6.22 -2.48
CA GLN A 279 7.10 6.60 -1.17
C GLN A 279 6.87 8.10 -0.89
N ARG A 280 7.16 8.98 -1.86
CA ARG A 280 6.91 10.42 -1.73
C ARG A 280 5.42 10.72 -1.45
N LYS A 281 4.51 10.12 -2.22
CA LYS A 281 3.06 10.30 -2.00
C LYS A 281 2.61 9.77 -0.64
N GLN A 282 3.21 8.69 -0.17
CA GLN A 282 2.94 8.14 1.15
C GLN A 282 3.49 9.02 2.28
N GLN A 283 4.62 9.71 2.06
CA GLN A 283 5.15 10.70 2.99
C GLN A 283 4.21 11.91 3.14
N ASP A 284 3.76 12.47 2.01
CA ASP A 284 2.80 13.59 2.01
C ASP A 284 1.51 13.20 2.75
N LEU A 285 1.01 11.98 2.50
CA LEU A 285 -0.16 11.42 3.20
C LEU A 285 0.06 11.28 4.71
N SER A 286 1.19 10.69 5.11
CA SER A 286 1.54 10.51 6.53
C SER A 286 1.66 11.86 7.23
N TYR A 287 2.25 12.86 6.57
CA TYR A 287 2.38 14.21 7.09
C TYR A 287 1.03 14.92 7.23
N ALA A 288 0.15 14.82 6.23
CA ALA A 288 -1.21 15.39 6.31
C ALA A 288 -2.03 14.73 7.42
N ALA A 289 -1.95 13.40 7.56
CA ALA A 289 -2.62 12.63 8.60
C ALA A 289 -2.08 12.97 10.01
N TYR A 290 -0.77 13.09 10.16
CA TYR A 290 -0.12 13.49 11.42
C TYR A 290 -0.63 14.86 11.91
N ASN A 291 -0.80 15.79 10.98
CA ASN A 291 -1.34 17.13 11.25
C ASN A 291 -2.89 17.18 11.28
N ARG A 292 -3.57 16.04 11.17
CA ARG A 292 -5.05 15.91 11.19
C ARG A 292 -5.77 16.73 10.11
N LYS A 293 -5.15 16.93 8.95
CA LYS A 293 -5.74 17.64 7.80
C LYS A 293 -6.53 16.68 6.91
N TRP A 294 -7.73 16.30 7.37
CA TRP A 294 -8.52 15.23 6.73
C TRP A 294 -8.95 15.51 5.28
N ASP A 295 -9.26 16.77 4.94
CA ASP A 295 -9.57 17.16 3.55
C ASP A 295 -8.37 16.94 2.60
N GLU A 296 -7.16 17.19 3.10
CA GLU A 296 -5.92 16.98 2.36
C GLU A 296 -5.60 15.48 2.24
N VAL A 297 -5.83 14.70 3.30
CA VAL A 297 -5.71 13.23 3.29
C VAL A 297 -6.63 12.64 2.22
N GLU A 298 -7.90 13.02 2.16
CA GLU A 298 -8.85 12.51 1.17
C GLU A 298 -8.37 12.80 -0.26
N LYS A 299 -7.91 14.04 -0.52
CA LYS A 299 -7.37 14.45 -1.81
C LYS A 299 -6.13 13.63 -2.19
N LEU A 300 -5.16 13.51 -1.29
CA LEU A 300 -3.91 12.79 -1.54
C LEU A 300 -4.12 11.28 -1.74
N GLN A 301 -5.04 10.65 -0.99
CA GLN A 301 -5.40 9.24 -1.19
C GLN A 301 -5.97 9.04 -2.59
N SER A 302 -6.86 9.95 -2.99
CA SER A 302 -7.44 10.02 -4.33
C SER A 302 -6.36 10.13 -5.42
N GLU A 303 -5.35 10.97 -5.23
CA GLU A 303 -4.26 11.13 -6.18
C GLU A 303 -3.34 9.90 -6.23
N LEU A 304 -3.03 9.29 -5.08
CA LEU A 304 -2.18 8.10 -4.99
C LEU A 304 -2.80 6.92 -5.74
N VAL A 305 -4.08 6.61 -5.49
CA VAL A 305 -4.77 5.48 -6.12
C VAL A 305 -4.85 5.63 -7.65
N ARG A 306 -4.78 6.86 -8.18
CA ARG A 306 -4.77 7.15 -9.62
C ARG A 306 -3.36 7.16 -10.23
N SER A 307 -2.31 7.22 -9.42
CA SER A 307 -0.92 7.24 -9.91
C SER A 307 -0.57 5.94 -10.63
N TRP A 308 0.15 6.08 -11.74
CA TRP A 308 0.72 4.95 -12.47
C TRP A 308 1.63 4.10 -11.57
N ALA A 309 2.51 4.75 -10.80
CA ALA A 309 3.46 4.09 -9.91
C ALA A 309 2.76 3.19 -8.89
N ALA A 310 1.73 3.69 -8.23
CA ALA A 310 0.97 2.91 -7.25
C ALA A 310 0.27 1.70 -7.90
N ARG A 311 -0.29 1.87 -9.09
CA ARG A 311 -1.03 0.81 -9.82
C ARG A 311 -0.10 -0.30 -10.29
N VAL A 312 1.04 0.02 -10.90
CA VAL A 312 2.01 -1.01 -11.35
C VAL A 312 2.61 -1.77 -10.17
N LEU A 313 2.93 -1.08 -9.07
CA LEU A 313 3.45 -1.72 -7.86
C LEU A 313 2.42 -2.61 -7.18
N ALA A 314 1.14 -2.22 -7.20
CA ALA A 314 0.06 -3.06 -6.67
C ALA A 314 -0.14 -4.32 -7.52
N VAL A 315 -0.07 -4.22 -8.86
CA VAL A 315 -0.11 -5.39 -9.76
C VAL A 315 1.11 -6.29 -9.55
N ARG A 316 2.31 -5.71 -9.44
CA ARG A 316 3.54 -6.46 -9.17
C ARG A 316 3.43 -7.24 -7.86
N ALA A 317 2.95 -6.60 -6.80
CA ALA A 317 2.73 -7.23 -5.50
C ALA A 317 1.70 -8.39 -5.58
N ALA A 318 0.58 -8.18 -6.27
CA ALA A 318 -0.43 -9.22 -6.44
C ALA A 318 0.04 -10.39 -7.31
N ALA A 319 0.84 -10.13 -8.34
CA ALA A 319 1.39 -11.16 -9.23
C ALA A 319 2.49 -11.98 -8.54
N ASN A 320 3.32 -11.36 -7.71
CA ASN A 320 4.41 -12.03 -6.99
C ASN A 320 3.94 -12.75 -5.72
N ALA A 321 2.70 -12.50 -5.26
CA ALA A 321 2.17 -13.15 -4.08
C ALA A 321 1.99 -14.66 -4.32
N ASN A 322 2.65 -15.48 -3.51
CA ASN A 322 2.48 -16.94 -3.49
C ASN A 322 1.13 -17.32 -2.85
N SER A 323 0.04 -16.94 -3.49
CA SER A 323 -1.33 -17.06 -3.00
C SER A 323 -2.17 -17.87 -4.00
N GLN A 324 -3.13 -18.65 -3.50
CA GLN A 324 -4.03 -19.42 -4.36
C GLN A 324 -4.87 -18.48 -5.24
N ALA A 325 -5.33 -18.97 -6.39
CA ALA A 325 -6.29 -18.24 -7.22
C ALA A 325 -7.59 -17.94 -6.45
N GLY A 326 -8.25 -16.84 -6.84
CA GLY A 326 -9.61 -16.56 -6.40
C GLY A 326 -10.62 -17.46 -7.09
N ILE A 327 -11.89 -17.04 -7.13
CA ILE A 327 -12.97 -17.82 -7.74
C ILE A 327 -12.84 -17.93 -9.27
N ASP A 328 -12.15 -16.98 -9.90
CA ASP A 328 -11.92 -16.92 -11.34
C ASP A 328 -10.81 -17.86 -11.83
N GLY A 329 -10.01 -18.44 -10.93
CA GLY A 329 -8.89 -19.32 -11.29
C GLY A 329 -7.70 -18.59 -11.94
N VAL A 330 -7.72 -17.25 -12.00
CA VAL A 330 -6.74 -16.47 -12.78
C VAL A 330 -5.48 -16.18 -11.97
N HIS A 331 -4.33 -16.31 -12.65
CA HIS A 331 -3.02 -15.84 -12.20
C HIS A 331 -2.37 -15.02 -13.30
N TRP A 332 -1.80 -13.86 -12.98
CA TRP A 332 -1.02 -13.09 -13.95
C TRP A 332 0.41 -13.62 -14.03
N LYS A 333 0.71 -14.31 -15.12
CA LYS A 333 2.03 -14.93 -15.32
C LYS A 333 2.87 -14.11 -16.28
N SER A 334 2.29 -13.70 -17.41
CA SER A 334 3.00 -13.01 -18.48
C SER A 334 3.09 -11.51 -18.25
N ASN A 335 3.92 -10.83 -19.04
CA ASN A 335 4.20 -9.39 -18.86
C ASN A 335 3.07 -8.54 -19.43
N GLU A 336 2.49 -8.96 -20.54
CA GLU A 336 1.34 -8.34 -21.20
C GLU A 336 0.09 -8.37 -20.31
N GLU A 337 -0.17 -9.49 -19.63
CA GLU A 337 -1.25 -9.61 -18.64
C GLU A 337 -1.08 -8.59 -17.50
N LYS A 338 0.15 -8.45 -16.99
CA LYS A 338 0.48 -7.52 -15.89
C LYS A 338 0.36 -6.06 -16.35
N ALA A 339 0.88 -5.71 -17.52
CA ALA A 339 0.73 -4.36 -18.08
C ALA A 339 -0.74 -4.00 -18.30
N LYS A 340 -1.52 -4.90 -18.92
CA LYS A 340 -2.95 -4.72 -19.13
C LYS A 340 -3.70 -4.58 -17.81
N ALA A 341 -3.37 -5.41 -16.82
CA ALA A 341 -3.92 -5.30 -15.48
C ALA A 341 -3.61 -3.92 -14.88
N ALA A 342 -2.36 -3.46 -14.94
CA ALA A 342 -1.97 -2.15 -14.40
C ALA A 342 -2.72 -1.00 -15.08
N LEU A 343 -2.86 -1.04 -16.41
CA LEU A 343 -3.58 -0.03 -17.21
C LEU A 343 -5.09 -0.01 -16.96
N THR A 344 -5.68 -1.13 -16.55
CA THR A 344 -7.14 -1.26 -16.30
C THR A 344 -7.52 -1.21 -14.82
N LEU A 345 -6.54 -1.26 -13.90
CA LEU A 345 -6.72 -1.16 -12.45
C LEU A 345 -7.20 0.24 -12.03
N THR A 346 -8.49 0.54 -12.21
CA THR A 346 -9.08 1.84 -11.85
C THR A 346 -10.27 1.66 -10.92
N SER A 347 -10.51 2.66 -10.06
CA SER A 347 -11.66 2.66 -9.14
C SER A 347 -13.01 2.84 -9.86
N ARG A 348 -13.01 3.47 -11.05
CA ARG A 348 -14.22 3.72 -11.85
C ARG A 348 -14.71 2.42 -12.49
N GLY A 349 -15.99 2.12 -12.31
CA GLY A 349 -16.59 0.89 -12.84
C GLY A 349 -16.08 -0.41 -12.20
N TYR A 350 -15.23 -0.33 -11.16
CA TYR A 350 -14.76 -1.50 -10.47
C TYR A 350 -15.87 -2.15 -9.64
N ARG A 351 -16.02 -3.46 -9.81
CA ARG A 351 -16.88 -4.35 -9.02
C ARG A 351 -16.04 -5.57 -8.62
N PRO A 352 -15.84 -5.83 -7.32
CA PRO A 352 -15.07 -6.99 -6.86
C PRO A 352 -15.83 -8.28 -7.18
N LEU A 353 -15.08 -9.36 -7.39
CA LEU A 353 -15.65 -10.70 -7.43
C LEU A 353 -15.85 -11.23 -6.01
N PRO A 354 -16.82 -12.12 -5.77
CA PRO A 354 -16.96 -12.80 -4.50
C PRO A 354 -15.70 -13.58 -4.14
N TYR A 355 -15.35 -13.59 -2.86
CA TYR A 355 -14.15 -14.28 -2.40
C TYR A 355 -14.37 -15.78 -2.33
N ARG A 356 -13.33 -16.57 -2.63
CA ARG A 356 -13.40 -18.02 -2.54
C ARG A 356 -13.17 -18.47 -1.10
N HIS A 357 -14.13 -19.22 -0.53
CA HIS A 357 -13.98 -19.84 0.79
C HIS A 357 -12.91 -20.93 0.76
N THR A 358 -11.96 -20.90 1.70
CA THR A 358 -10.92 -21.91 1.86
C THR A 358 -10.66 -22.15 3.34
N GLU A 359 -10.51 -23.42 3.73
CA GLU A 359 -10.17 -23.81 5.10
C GLU A 359 -8.70 -24.24 5.16
N VAL A 360 -7.96 -23.69 6.12
CA VAL A 360 -6.55 -24.01 6.35
C VAL A 360 -6.37 -24.42 7.80
N GLU A 361 -5.74 -25.57 8.02
CA GLU A 361 -5.37 -26.01 9.36
C GLU A 361 -4.06 -25.33 9.78
N GLU A 362 -4.11 -24.51 10.83
CA GLU A 362 -2.96 -23.85 11.41
C GLU A 362 -2.87 -24.16 12.90
N SER A 363 -1.75 -24.77 13.32
CA SER A 363 -1.51 -25.19 14.71
C SER A 363 -2.64 -26.05 15.31
N GLY A 364 -3.25 -26.94 14.49
CA GLY A 364 -4.33 -27.82 14.91
C GLY A 364 -5.71 -27.16 15.03
N LYS A 365 -5.86 -25.90 14.58
CA LYS A 365 -7.14 -25.20 14.49
C LYS A 365 -7.48 -24.93 13.03
N LEU A 366 -8.73 -25.17 12.68
CA LEU A 366 -9.27 -24.82 11.37
C LEU A 366 -9.46 -23.30 11.31
N ARG A 367 -8.82 -22.63 10.34
CA ARG A 367 -9.02 -21.22 10.05
C ARG A 367 -9.65 -21.04 8.68
N ILE A 368 -10.66 -20.19 8.62
CA ILE A 368 -11.35 -19.85 7.37
C ILE A 368 -10.63 -18.65 6.75
N ILE A 369 -10.25 -18.77 5.49
CA ILE A 369 -9.58 -17.76 4.69
C ILE A 369 -10.44 -17.49 3.46
N HIS A 370 -10.73 -16.22 3.17
CA HIS A 370 -11.47 -15.84 1.97
C HIS A 370 -10.49 -15.27 0.94
N VAL A 371 -10.28 -16.00 -0.15
CA VAL A 371 -9.26 -15.68 -1.15
C VAL A 371 -9.87 -14.82 -2.27
N PRO A 372 -9.48 -13.54 -2.41
CA PRO A 372 -9.93 -12.68 -3.51
C PRO A 372 -9.31 -13.08 -4.86
N ALA A 373 -9.94 -12.67 -5.97
CA ALA A 373 -9.36 -12.75 -7.31
C ALA A 373 -8.08 -11.90 -7.41
N VAL A 374 -7.18 -12.21 -8.36
CA VAL A 374 -5.88 -11.50 -8.47
C VAL A 374 -6.05 -10.00 -8.76
N ARG A 375 -7.08 -9.64 -9.54
CA ARG A 375 -7.46 -8.23 -9.75
C ARG A 375 -7.87 -7.55 -8.45
N ASP A 376 -8.64 -8.24 -7.62
CA ASP A 376 -9.13 -7.71 -6.35
C ASP A 376 -8.00 -7.63 -5.32
N LYS A 377 -7.05 -8.56 -5.33
CA LYS A 377 -5.79 -8.46 -4.55
C LYS A 377 -5.01 -7.20 -4.92
N ALA A 378 -4.91 -6.89 -6.21
CA ALA A 378 -4.24 -5.67 -6.66
C ALA A 378 -4.99 -4.41 -6.20
N MET A 379 -6.33 -4.39 -6.27
CA MET A 379 -7.12 -3.27 -5.75
C MET A 379 -6.99 -3.12 -4.23
N LEU A 380 -7.04 -4.21 -3.47
CA LEU A 380 -6.85 -4.21 -2.02
C LEU A 380 -5.45 -3.71 -1.64
N THR A 381 -4.41 -4.12 -2.36
CA THR A 381 -3.04 -3.62 -2.17
C THR A 381 -2.92 -2.14 -2.53
N LEU A 382 -3.54 -1.70 -3.63
CA LEU A 382 -3.54 -0.30 -4.05
C LEU A 382 -4.16 0.61 -2.98
N TYR A 383 -5.30 0.21 -2.41
CA TYR A 383 -5.93 0.95 -1.32
C TYR A 383 -5.17 0.81 0.00
N ALA A 384 -4.52 -0.33 0.26
CA ALA A 384 -3.61 -0.47 1.39
C ALA A 384 -2.45 0.54 1.32
N TYR A 385 -1.86 0.77 0.14
CA TYR A 385 -0.84 1.81 -0.03
C TYR A 385 -1.32 3.22 0.35
N SER A 386 -2.61 3.52 0.16
CA SER A 386 -3.21 4.80 0.52
C SER A 386 -3.57 4.91 2.01
N LEU A 387 -3.90 3.79 2.67
CA LEU A 387 -4.37 3.77 4.06
C LEU A 387 -3.25 3.54 5.07
N ASP A 388 -2.23 2.74 4.71
CA ASP A 388 -1.10 2.41 5.60
C ASP A 388 -0.38 3.65 6.17
N PRO A 389 -0.08 4.72 5.40
CA PRO A 389 0.55 5.93 5.95
C PRO A 389 -0.35 6.69 6.92
N VAL A 390 -1.66 6.70 6.67
CA VAL A 390 -2.64 7.34 7.55
C VAL A 390 -2.76 6.56 8.85
N SER A 391 -2.88 5.22 8.75
CA SER A 391 -2.90 4.33 9.91
C SER A 391 -1.65 4.51 10.77
N GLU A 392 -0.47 4.61 10.17
CA GLU A 392 0.76 4.78 10.95
C GLU A 392 0.87 6.12 11.65
N ALA A 393 0.33 7.20 11.07
CA ALA A 393 0.31 8.51 11.69
C ALA A 393 -0.65 8.60 12.89
N THR A 394 -1.73 7.80 12.91
CA THR A 394 -2.77 7.85 13.95
C THR A 394 -2.71 6.72 14.97
N ALA A 395 -1.93 5.67 14.71
CA ALA A 395 -1.93 4.46 15.52
C ALA A 395 -1.38 4.65 16.94
N ASP A 396 -1.84 3.79 17.86
CA ASP A 396 -1.31 3.77 19.23
C ASP A 396 0.18 3.43 19.23
N ARG A 397 0.96 4.13 20.07
CA ARG A 397 2.43 4.02 20.07
C ARG A 397 2.95 2.63 20.44
N LYS A 398 2.26 1.93 21.35
CA LYS A 398 2.60 0.57 21.83
C LYS A 398 1.75 -0.52 21.15
N SER A 399 1.40 -0.31 19.88
CA SER A 399 0.84 -1.33 18.98
C SER A 399 1.91 -1.80 17.99
N PHE A 400 2.14 -3.11 17.87
CA PHE A 400 3.31 -3.62 17.12
C PHE A 400 3.00 -4.56 15.95
N SER A 401 1.81 -5.17 15.90
CA SER A 401 1.48 -6.16 14.88
C SER A 401 1.18 -5.53 13.52
N ALA A 402 1.62 -6.18 12.44
CA ALA A 402 1.36 -5.78 11.05
C ALA A 402 1.70 -4.32 10.72
N ARG A 403 2.75 -3.79 11.36
CA ARG A 403 3.24 -2.42 11.22
C ARG A 403 4.70 -2.41 10.78
N LYS A 404 5.07 -1.48 9.89
CA LYS A 404 6.43 -1.46 9.31
C LYS A 404 7.45 -1.16 10.39
N GLY A 405 8.55 -1.91 10.37
CA GLY A 405 9.62 -1.74 11.35
C GLY A 405 9.22 -2.08 12.80
N ARG A 406 8.14 -2.84 13.02
CA ARG A 406 7.71 -3.32 14.35
C ARG A 406 7.59 -4.85 14.38
N SER A 407 7.69 -5.45 15.56
CA SER A 407 7.75 -6.90 15.76
C SER A 407 7.26 -7.32 17.15
N ALA A 408 7.00 -8.60 17.33
CA ALA A 408 6.64 -9.17 18.63
C ALA A 408 7.78 -9.01 19.67
N PHE A 409 9.04 -8.87 19.22
CA PHE A 409 10.17 -8.64 20.10
C PHE A 409 10.18 -7.21 20.66
N ASP A 410 9.66 -6.23 19.91
CA ASP A 410 9.51 -4.86 20.43
C ASP A 410 8.47 -4.85 21.56
N ALA A 411 7.34 -5.55 21.38
CA ALA A 411 6.32 -5.71 22.41
C ALA A 411 6.89 -6.38 23.68
N HIS A 412 7.66 -7.46 23.52
CA HIS A 412 8.36 -8.10 24.63
C HIS A 412 9.34 -7.15 25.34
N ALA A 413 10.18 -6.42 24.59
CA ALA A 413 11.17 -5.53 25.17
C ALA A 413 10.54 -4.35 25.92
N TYR A 414 9.43 -3.78 25.42
CA TYR A 414 8.69 -2.76 26.14
C TYR A 414 7.97 -3.31 27.37
N LEU A 415 7.42 -4.52 27.31
CA LEU A 415 6.79 -5.16 28.48
C LEU A 415 7.82 -5.47 29.57
N MET A 416 9.01 -5.94 29.19
CA MET A 416 10.14 -6.11 30.09
C MET A 416 10.52 -4.79 30.78
N HIS A 417 10.60 -3.70 30.01
CA HIS A 417 10.88 -2.38 30.55
C HIS A 417 9.82 -1.94 31.56
N ASP A 418 8.54 -2.08 31.22
CA ASP A 418 7.42 -1.60 32.03
C ASP A 418 7.23 -2.40 33.33
N LEU A 419 7.61 -3.68 33.35
CA LEU A 419 7.48 -4.59 34.50
C LEU A 419 8.76 -4.74 35.34
N THR A 420 9.86 -4.09 34.95
CA THR A 420 11.13 -4.13 35.68
C THR A 420 11.29 -2.91 36.57
N GLY A 421 11.85 -3.10 37.76
CA GLY A 421 12.19 -2.04 38.70
C GLY A 421 11.33 -1.99 39.98
N PRO A 422 11.65 -1.08 40.90
CA PRO A 422 11.00 -0.99 42.22
C PRO A 422 9.57 -0.45 42.13
N TYR A 423 9.31 0.43 41.16
CA TYR A 423 7.98 1.00 40.89
C TYR A 423 7.31 0.34 39.68
N ALA A 424 7.58 -0.94 39.42
CA ALA A 424 6.86 -1.67 38.38
C ALA A 424 5.44 -2.03 38.85
N PRO A 425 4.42 -1.99 37.98
CA PRO A 425 3.09 -2.52 38.26
C PRO A 425 3.14 -4.00 38.71
N GLU A 426 2.32 -4.37 39.68
CA GLU A 426 2.28 -5.75 40.19
C GLU A 426 1.20 -6.61 39.52
N TRP A 427 0.26 -5.98 38.81
CA TRP A 427 -0.86 -6.65 38.16
C TRP A 427 -0.86 -6.37 36.66
N VAL A 428 -1.38 -7.32 35.89
CA VAL A 428 -1.65 -7.16 34.46
C VAL A 428 -3.04 -7.67 34.12
N VAL A 429 -3.68 -7.00 33.18
CA VAL A 429 -4.93 -7.42 32.56
C VAL A 429 -4.59 -7.98 31.18
N VAL A 430 -4.86 -9.26 30.98
CA VAL A 430 -4.73 -9.95 29.69
C VAL A 430 -6.09 -9.87 29.01
N VAL A 431 -6.13 -9.34 27.79
CA VAL A 431 -7.37 -9.21 27.00
C VAL A 431 -7.18 -9.92 25.66
N ASP A 432 -8.13 -10.80 25.32
CA ASP A 432 -8.24 -11.51 24.04
C ASP A 432 -9.62 -11.23 23.44
N VAL A 433 -9.70 -11.02 22.13
CA VAL A 433 -10.95 -10.71 21.44
C VAL A 433 -11.50 -11.97 20.77
N GLN A 434 -12.79 -12.27 21.01
CA GLN A 434 -13.43 -13.45 20.45
C GLN A 434 -13.59 -13.32 18.93
N SER A 435 -12.95 -14.22 18.18
CA SER A 435 -13.07 -14.33 16.73
C SER A 435 -12.96 -12.96 16.03
N TYR A 436 -11.87 -12.25 16.32
CA TYR A 436 -11.71 -10.82 16.02
C TYR A 436 -12.12 -10.45 14.58
N TYR A 437 -11.44 -11.00 13.58
CA TYR A 437 -11.69 -10.67 12.18
C TYR A 437 -13.10 -11.01 11.69
N SER A 438 -13.77 -12.02 12.24
CA SER A 438 -15.13 -12.41 11.81
C SER A 438 -16.25 -11.67 12.55
N SER A 439 -15.98 -11.06 13.70
CA SER A 439 -16.99 -10.37 14.52
C SER A 439 -17.18 -8.89 14.16
N ILE A 440 -16.20 -8.26 13.50
CA ILE A 440 -16.21 -6.84 13.13
C ILE A 440 -17.45 -6.49 12.28
N THR A 441 -18.22 -5.51 12.71
CA THR A 441 -19.37 -5.01 11.94
C THR A 441 -18.92 -4.07 10.83
N HIS A 442 -19.47 -4.21 9.62
CA HIS A 442 -19.13 -3.33 8.50
C HIS A 442 -19.51 -1.88 8.75
N GLU A 443 -20.61 -1.61 9.45
CA GLU A 443 -21.04 -0.26 9.82
C GLU A 443 -19.95 0.53 10.56
N ARG A 444 -19.31 -0.12 11.55
CA ARG A 444 -18.23 0.49 12.32
C ARG A 444 -17.02 0.85 11.46
N LEU A 445 -16.59 -0.06 10.57
CA LEU A 445 -15.50 0.21 9.63
C LEU A 445 -15.85 1.36 8.67
N MET A 446 -17.11 1.40 8.22
CA MET A 446 -17.60 2.46 7.34
C MET A 446 -17.60 3.83 8.02
N ASN A 447 -17.74 3.90 9.34
CA ASN A 447 -17.65 5.17 10.07
C ASN A 447 -16.19 5.56 10.34
N ASP A 448 -15.40 4.65 10.91
CA ASP A 448 -14.11 5.00 11.51
C ASP A 448 -12.94 5.09 10.52
N ILE A 449 -13.00 4.41 9.38
CA ILE A 449 -11.83 4.28 8.49
C ILE A 449 -11.76 5.44 7.48
N PRO A 450 -10.71 6.29 7.52
CA PRO A 450 -10.58 7.44 6.62
C PRO A 450 -10.06 7.00 5.24
N MET A 451 -10.96 6.43 4.43
CA MET A 451 -10.73 6.10 3.03
C MET A 451 -12.01 6.28 2.21
N ASP A 452 -11.92 6.11 0.89
CA ASP A 452 -13.07 6.07 -0.01
C ASP A 452 -14.13 5.06 0.47
N LYS A 453 -15.23 5.58 1.01
CA LYS A 453 -16.31 4.79 1.62
C LYS A 453 -17.01 3.91 0.58
N ALA A 454 -17.18 4.40 -0.65
CA ALA A 454 -17.80 3.62 -1.70
C ALA A 454 -16.93 2.41 -2.08
N MET A 455 -15.61 2.58 -2.09
CA MET A 455 -14.70 1.46 -2.33
C MET A 455 -14.64 0.49 -1.14
N LEU A 456 -14.52 1.00 0.08
CA LEU A 456 -14.50 0.16 1.28
C LEU A 456 -15.75 -0.73 1.34
N GLN A 457 -16.93 -0.16 1.08
CA GLN A 457 -18.17 -0.92 1.04
C GLN A 457 -18.16 -2.03 -0.02
N LYS A 458 -17.60 -1.77 -1.22
CA LYS A 458 -17.45 -2.81 -2.25
C LYS A 458 -16.58 -3.96 -1.75
N PHE A 459 -15.44 -3.67 -1.11
CA PHE A 459 -14.56 -4.71 -0.57
C PHE A 459 -15.22 -5.53 0.54
N LEU A 460 -16.01 -4.88 1.40
CA LEU A 460 -16.70 -5.54 2.50
C LEU A 460 -17.91 -6.36 2.04
N LYS A 461 -18.64 -5.90 1.02
CA LYS A 461 -19.85 -6.52 0.48
C LYS A 461 -19.63 -7.38 -0.77
N ALA A 462 -18.38 -7.75 -1.08
CA ALA A 462 -18.07 -8.62 -2.22
C ALA A 462 -18.74 -10.00 -2.10
N GLY A 463 -19.05 -10.44 -0.88
CA GLY A 463 -19.62 -11.76 -0.59
C GLY A 463 -18.57 -12.87 -0.65
N VAL A 464 -19.00 -14.07 -0.27
CA VAL A 464 -18.16 -15.27 -0.24
C VAL A 464 -18.87 -16.39 -0.98
N ILE A 465 -18.16 -17.08 -1.87
CA ILE A 465 -18.65 -18.30 -2.50
C ILE A 465 -18.11 -19.52 -1.74
N ARG A 466 -19.04 -20.37 -1.30
CA ARG A 466 -18.77 -21.66 -0.65
C ARG A 466 -19.64 -22.72 -1.31
N ASP A 467 -19.03 -23.82 -1.74
CA ASP A 467 -19.72 -24.96 -2.36
C ASP A 467 -20.65 -24.59 -3.54
N GLY A 468 -20.29 -23.53 -4.29
CA GLY A 468 -21.05 -23.02 -5.43
C GLY A 468 -22.15 -22.01 -5.09
N GLU A 469 -22.41 -21.76 -3.80
CA GLU A 469 -23.41 -20.82 -3.33
C GLU A 469 -22.78 -19.50 -2.88
N LEU A 470 -23.46 -18.38 -3.21
CA LEU A 470 -23.04 -17.03 -2.82
C LEU A 470 -23.67 -16.63 -1.49
N PHE A 471 -22.82 -16.33 -0.51
CA PHE A 471 -23.22 -15.83 0.80
C PHE A 471 -22.91 -14.33 0.90
N SER A 472 -23.91 -13.53 1.27
CA SER A 472 -23.71 -12.12 1.62
C SER A 472 -23.00 -11.99 2.97
N THR A 473 -22.10 -11.02 3.07
CA THR A 473 -21.37 -10.72 4.30
C THR A 473 -21.76 -9.34 4.80
N ASP A 474 -22.37 -9.28 5.99
CA ASP A 474 -22.67 -8.03 6.71
C ASP A 474 -21.71 -7.78 7.89
N ARG A 475 -20.90 -8.80 8.22
CA ARG A 475 -19.88 -8.78 9.27
C ARG A 475 -18.63 -9.53 8.79
N GLY A 476 -17.53 -9.19 9.42
CA GLY A 476 -16.23 -9.79 9.22
C GLY A 476 -15.43 -9.16 8.07
N ILE A 477 -14.11 -9.22 8.21
CA ILE A 477 -13.13 -8.88 7.18
C ILE A 477 -12.34 -10.14 6.83
N SER A 478 -12.01 -10.32 5.55
CA SER A 478 -11.30 -11.51 5.10
C SER A 478 -9.92 -11.62 5.77
N LEU A 479 -9.61 -12.78 6.32
CA LEU A 479 -8.26 -13.12 6.75
C LEU A 479 -7.37 -13.31 5.52
N GLY A 480 -6.26 -12.57 5.45
CA GLY A 480 -5.24 -12.75 4.40
C GLY A 480 -5.27 -11.76 3.23
N THR A 481 -5.98 -10.63 3.35
CA THR A 481 -5.85 -9.52 2.39
C THR A 481 -4.90 -8.44 2.90
N SER A 482 -4.25 -7.71 2.00
CA SER A 482 -3.30 -6.62 2.34
C SER A 482 -3.94 -5.52 3.19
N LEU A 483 -5.25 -5.30 3.07
CA LEU A 483 -5.98 -4.23 3.75
C LEU A 483 -6.46 -4.64 5.15
N SER A 484 -6.76 -5.93 5.36
CA SER A 484 -7.39 -6.41 6.60
C SER A 484 -6.60 -6.10 7.88
N PRO A 485 -5.26 -6.28 7.96
CA PRO A 485 -4.50 -5.95 9.16
C PRO A 485 -4.52 -4.45 9.49
N ILE A 486 -4.54 -3.59 8.46
CA ILE A 486 -4.61 -2.14 8.64
C ILE A 486 -5.96 -1.76 9.25
N LEU A 487 -7.06 -2.26 8.68
CA LEU A 487 -8.42 -2.04 9.22
C LEU A 487 -8.55 -2.55 10.65
N GLY A 488 -8.01 -3.75 10.92
CA GLY A 488 -8.00 -4.34 12.25
C GLY A 488 -7.20 -3.54 13.27
N ASN A 489 -6.07 -2.96 12.87
CA ASN A 489 -5.30 -2.10 13.78
C ASN A 489 -6.01 -0.78 14.06
N MET A 490 -6.49 -0.09 13.03
CA MET A 490 -7.17 1.20 13.17
C MET A 490 -8.45 1.10 14.03
N LEU A 491 -9.17 -0.03 13.95
CA LEU A 491 -10.35 -0.25 14.78
C LEU A 491 -10.01 -0.29 16.28
N LEU A 492 -8.86 -0.86 16.65
CA LEU A 492 -8.42 -0.99 18.05
C LEU A 492 -7.58 0.19 18.53
N ASP A 493 -7.16 1.09 17.64
CA ASP A 493 -6.42 2.29 18.03
C ASP A 493 -7.29 3.25 18.85
N GLY A 494 -6.66 3.95 19.79
CA GLY A 494 -7.32 4.82 20.75
C GLY A 494 -7.63 4.14 22.09
N LEU A 495 -7.35 2.83 22.24
CA LEU A 495 -7.56 2.09 23.49
C LEU A 495 -6.76 2.71 24.65
N GLN A 496 -5.49 3.07 24.40
CA GLN A 496 -4.63 3.68 25.41
C GLN A 496 -5.22 4.98 25.97
N SER A 497 -5.73 5.84 25.09
CA SER A 497 -6.33 7.12 25.49
C SER A 497 -7.64 6.88 26.22
N TYR A 498 -8.48 5.96 25.71
CA TYR A 498 -9.75 5.59 26.32
C TYR A 498 -9.62 5.09 27.76
N ILE A 499 -8.55 4.34 28.06
CA ILE A 499 -8.20 3.89 29.40
C ILE A 499 -7.77 5.07 30.27
N TYR A 500 -6.86 5.92 29.80
CA TYR A 500 -6.36 7.04 30.60
C TYR A 500 -7.44 8.08 30.92
N ASP A 501 -8.32 8.39 29.96
CA ASP A 501 -9.43 9.34 30.17
C ASP A 501 -10.38 8.87 31.29
N ARG A 502 -10.53 7.55 31.48
CA ARG A 502 -11.40 6.95 32.51
C ARG A 502 -10.67 6.66 33.82
N LEU A 503 -9.39 6.31 33.78
CA LEU A 503 -8.59 6.09 34.98
C LEU A 503 -8.20 7.40 35.67
N TYR A 504 -7.96 8.46 34.91
CA TYR A 504 -7.47 9.74 35.41
C TYR A 504 -8.36 10.93 34.99
N PRO A 505 -9.66 10.90 35.33
CA PRO A 505 -10.61 11.94 34.87
C PRO A 505 -10.29 13.34 35.42
N ALA A 506 -9.56 13.42 36.55
CA ALA A 506 -9.15 14.67 37.18
C ALA A 506 -7.73 15.14 36.79
N GLY A 507 -7.05 14.44 35.88
CA GLY A 507 -5.65 14.69 35.52
C GLY A 507 -4.63 13.98 36.43
N GLY A 508 -3.35 13.99 36.04
CA GLY A 508 -2.26 13.31 36.76
C GLY A 508 -2.09 11.84 36.34
N VAL A 509 -1.46 11.60 35.18
CA VAL A 509 -1.32 10.27 34.58
C VAL A 509 -0.10 9.53 35.15
N ASP A 510 -0.30 8.36 35.77
CA ASP A 510 0.76 7.36 35.95
C ASP A 510 0.90 6.54 34.66
N TYR A 511 1.92 6.86 33.87
CA TYR A 511 2.18 6.21 32.57
C TYR A 511 2.52 4.72 32.65
N LEU A 512 2.72 4.15 33.84
CA LEU A 512 2.87 2.70 34.02
C LEU A 512 1.55 2.04 34.45
N ASN A 513 0.55 2.79 34.89
CA ASN A 513 -0.72 2.25 35.34
C ASN A 513 -1.83 2.55 34.32
N GLY A 514 -2.42 1.49 33.74
CA GLY A 514 -3.26 1.56 32.55
C GLY A 514 -2.48 1.58 31.24
N ASN A 515 -1.19 1.25 31.27
CA ASN A 515 -0.35 1.27 30.07
C ASN A 515 -0.53 0.00 29.24
N THR A 516 -0.76 0.21 27.94
CA THR A 516 -1.18 -0.83 26.99
C THR A 516 -0.01 -1.28 26.14
N ILE A 517 0.10 -2.59 25.94
CA ILE A 517 0.97 -3.22 24.94
C ILE A 517 0.11 -4.14 24.10
N ARG A 518 0.05 -3.85 22.80
CA ARG A 518 -0.86 -4.52 21.87
C ARG A 518 -0.12 -5.17 20.71
N PHE A 519 -0.48 -6.41 20.42
CA PHE A 519 -0.06 -7.12 19.22
C PHE A 519 -1.31 -7.67 18.51
N ALA A 520 -1.87 -6.88 17.60
CA ALA A 520 -3.18 -7.12 16.99
C ALA A 520 -4.28 -7.18 18.06
N ASP A 521 -4.90 -8.34 18.26
CA ASP A 521 -5.96 -8.63 19.23
C ASP A 521 -5.42 -9.13 20.59
N ASP A 522 -4.16 -9.54 20.68
CA ASP A 522 -3.50 -9.88 21.95
C ASP A 522 -3.09 -8.58 22.67
N ILE A 523 -3.73 -8.26 23.79
CA ILE A 523 -3.54 -7.01 24.53
C ILE A 523 -3.14 -7.29 25.99
N ILE A 524 -2.13 -6.56 26.47
CA ILE A 524 -1.73 -6.50 27.88
C ILE A 524 -1.89 -5.08 28.38
N ILE A 525 -2.47 -4.92 29.57
CA ILE A 525 -2.61 -3.63 30.24
C ILE A 525 -2.07 -3.75 31.65
N THR A 526 -1.14 -2.88 32.04
CA THR A 526 -0.52 -2.91 33.37
C THR A 526 -1.38 -2.21 34.42
N ALA A 527 -1.36 -2.69 35.67
CA ALA A 527 -2.13 -2.14 36.78
C ALA A 527 -1.36 -2.16 38.12
N ARG A 528 -1.53 -1.14 38.97
CA ARG A 528 -0.85 -1.08 40.29
C ARG A 528 -1.48 -1.99 41.32
N SER A 529 -2.79 -2.15 41.25
CA SER A 529 -3.60 -2.87 42.23
C SER A 529 -4.60 -3.78 41.53
N GLN A 530 -5.12 -4.76 42.26
CA GLN A 530 -6.13 -5.67 41.74
C GLN A 530 -7.42 -4.93 41.42
N GLU A 531 -7.79 -3.95 42.24
CA GLU A 531 -8.99 -3.12 42.07
C GLU A 531 -8.90 -2.29 40.78
N GLN A 532 -7.73 -1.70 40.50
CA GLN A 532 -7.49 -1.00 39.24
C GLN A 532 -7.47 -1.97 38.05
N ALA A 533 -6.93 -3.17 38.22
CA ALA A 533 -6.95 -4.19 37.17
C ALA A 533 -8.39 -4.58 36.79
N SER A 534 -9.28 -4.72 37.78
CA SER A 534 -10.71 -4.95 37.55
C SER A 534 -11.37 -3.79 36.80
N LEU A 535 -11.13 -2.55 37.23
CA LEU A 535 -11.63 -1.37 36.53
C LEU A 535 -11.12 -1.29 35.07
N ILE A 536 -9.85 -1.57 34.84
CA ILE A 536 -9.25 -1.59 33.50
C ILE A 536 -9.89 -2.66 32.62
N LEU A 537 -10.18 -3.84 33.17
CA LEU A 537 -10.84 -4.91 32.44
C LEU A 537 -12.25 -4.49 31.97
N ASP A 538 -13.02 -3.83 32.85
CA ASP A 538 -14.34 -3.28 32.51
C ASP A 538 -14.24 -2.21 31.43
N ILE A 539 -13.29 -1.27 31.56
CA ILE A 539 -13.03 -0.22 30.56
C ILE A 539 -12.67 -0.83 29.20
N ALA A 540 -11.84 -1.87 29.18
CA ALA A 540 -11.47 -2.57 27.94
C ALA A 540 -12.67 -3.30 27.33
N CYS A 541 -13.53 -3.90 28.15
CA CYS A 541 -14.76 -4.54 27.71
C CYS A 541 -15.70 -3.52 27.04
N ASP A 542 -15.89 -2.35 27.65
CA ASP A 542 -16.71 -1.26 27.10
C ASP A 542 -16.15 -0.76 25.76
N PHE A 543 -14.83 -0.54 25.69
CA PHE A 543 -14.16 -0.10 24.46
C PHE A 543 -14.39 -1.05 23.27
N LEU A 544 -14.33 -2.36 23.53
CA LEU A 544 -14.59 -3.41 22.54
C LEU A 544 -16.08 -3.46 22.18
N GLY A 545 -16.97 -3.35 23.17
CA GLY A 545 -18.42 -3.31 22.99
C GLY A 545 -18.88 -2.18 22.07
N ASP A 546 -18.33 -0.96 22.26
CA ASP A 546 -18.58 0.23 21.42
C ASP A 546 -18.22 0.01 19.94
N ARG A 547 -17.39 -1.00 19.65
CA ARG A 547 -16.91 -1.37 18.31
C ARG A 547 -17.57 -2.64 17.76
N GLY A 548 -18.56 -3.18 18.46
CA GLY A 548 -19.27 -4.41 18.08
C GLY A 548 -18.45 -5.68 18.27
N LEU A 549 -17.36 -5.60 19.05
CA LEU A 549 -16.48 -6.72 19.38
C LEU A 549 -16.89 -7.33 20.73
N ARG A 550 -16.48 -8.58 20.96
CA ARG A 550 -16.72 -9.28 22.23
C ARG A 550 -15.40 -9.74 22.82
N MET A 551 -15.22 -9.48 24.11
CA MET A 551 -14.08 -10.01 24.85
C MET A 551 -14.24 -11.51 25.06
N ASN A 552 -13.14 -12.24 24.94
CA ASN A 552 -13.10 -13.67 25.18
C ASN A 552 -12.96 -13.95 26.68
N GLN A 553 -14.05 -14.35 27.35
CA GLN A 553 -14.08 -14.55 28.80
C GLN A 553 -13.17 -15.71 29.27
N ASP A 554 -12.92 -16.71 28.42
CA ASP A 554 -12.09 -17.85 28.79
C ASP A 554 -10.59 -17.54 28.77
N LYS A 555 -10.20 -16.50 28.02
CA LYS A 555 -8.80 -16.12 27.81
C LYS A 555 -8.42 -14.75 28.33
N SER A 556 -9.40 -13.93 28.68
CA SER A 556 -9.17 -12.61 29.27
C SER A 556 -9.25 -12.73 30.79
N TYR A 557 -8.19 -12.32 31.48
CA TYR A 557 -8.07 -12.51 32.92
C TYR A 557 -7.11 -11.48 33.54
N ILE A 558 -7.21 -11.32 34.85
CA ILE A 558 -6.30 -10.52 35.67
C ILE A 558 -5.24 -11.45 36.26
N ALA A 559 -3.97 -11.08 36.14
CA ALA A 559 -2.85 -11.84 36.67
C ALA A 559 -1.97 -11.00 37.58
N ASP A 560 -1.56 -11.61 38.70
CA ASP A 560 -0.45 -11.13 39.53
C ASP A 560 0.86 -11.53 38.86
N VAL A 561 1.72 -10.54 38.58
CA VAL A 561 3.01 -10.75 37.91
C VAL A 561 3.92 -11.69 38.74
N LYS A 562 3.74 -11.77 40.07
CA LYS A 562 4.47 -12.72 40.94
C LYS A 562 4.05 -14.17 40.72
N ARG A 563 2.78 -14.41 40.40
CA ARG A 563 2.25 -15.74 40.03
C ARG A 563 2.63 -16.10 38.60
N GLY A 564 2.64 -15.09 37.74
CA GLY A 564 3.06 -15.16 36.36
C GLY A 564 1.90 -15.20 35.38
N PHE A 565 2.17 -14.87 34.12
CA PHE A 565 1.20 -14.82 33.03
C PHE A 565 1.85 -15.11 31.68
N CYS A 566 1.05 -15.48 30.68
CA CYS A 566 1.53 -15.76 29.33
C CYS A 566 1.15 -14.65 28.35
N PHE A 567 2.10 -14.23 27.51
CA PHE A 567 1.86 -13.29 26.41
C PHE A 567 2.79 -13.59 25.22
N LEU A 568 2.24 -13.68 24.02
CA LEU A 568 2.99 -13.97 22.77
C LEU A 568 3.90 -15.20 22.86
N SER A 569 3.37 -16.30 23.42
CA SER A 569 4.08 -17.58 23.66
C SER A 569 5.23 -17.52 24.67
N ARG A 570 5.32 -16.46 25.47
CA ARG A 570 6.28 -16.27 26.56
C ARG A 570 5.57 -16.26 27.89
N HIS A 571 6.22 -16.75 28.94
CA HIS A 571 5.75 -16.73 30.31
C HIS A 571 6.57 -15.71 31.11
N TYR A 572 5.90 -14.76 31.76
CA TYR A 572 6.48 -13.69 32.54
C TYR A 572 6.19 -13.94 34.01
N LYS A 573 7.20 -13.93 34.87
CA LYS A 573 7.03 -14.12 36.32
C LYS A 573 8.06 -13.33 37.11
N LYS A 574 7.62 -12.56 38.10
CA LYS A 574 8.51 -11.83 39.01
C LYS A 574 8.84 -12.70 40.24
N THR A 575 10.10 -13.11 40.35
CA THR A 575 10.63 -13.92 41.46
C THR A 575 11.73 -13.15 42.17
N ASN A 576 11.63 -12.99 43.50
CA ASN A 576 12.61 -12.26 44.31
C ASN A 576 12.93 -10.84 43.78
N GLY A 577 11.93 -10.14 43.25
CA GLY A 577 12.08 -8.81 42.67
C GLY A 577 12.64 -8.76 41.25
N ILE A 578 13.07 -9.89 40.68
CA ILE A 578 13.59 -10.00 39.31
C ILE A 578 12.50 -10.57 38.40
N LEU A 579 12.30 -9.94 37.24
CA LEU A 579 11.39 -10.44 36.22
C LEU A 579 12.09 -11.53 35.39
N CYS A 580 11.63 -12.76 35.52
CA CYS A 580 12.07 -13.90 34.74
C CYS A 580 11.11 -14.11 33.56
N VAL A 581 11.65 -14.29 32.35
CA VAL A 581 10.85 -14.58 31.16
C VAL A 581 11.39 -15.81 30.47
N THR A 582 10.53 -16.79 30.26
CA THR A 582 10.84 -18.08 29.64
C THR A 582 9.83 -18.40 28.54
N PRO A 583 10.12 -19.34 27.62
CA PRO A 583 9.11 -19.86 26.71
C PRO A 583 7.94 -20.47 27.51
N SER A 584 6.70 -20.20 27.08
CA SER A 584 5.52 -20.80 27.74
C SER A 584 5.47 -22.31 27.55
N ASP A 585 4.99 -23.04 28.56
CA ASP A 585 4.86 -24.51 28.49
C ASP A 585 4.03 -24.97 27.30
N ASP A 586 2.96 -24.23 26.96
CA ASP A 586 2.12 -24.54 25.80
C ASP A 586 2.86 -24.32 24.48
N ALA A 587 3.79 -23.36 24.39
CA ALA A 587 4.63 -23.20 23.21
C ALA A 587 5.63 -24.36 23.07
N ILE A 588 6.23 -24.78 24.19
CA ILE A 588 7.16 -25.92 24.21
C ILE A 588 6.43 -27.20 23.78
N LYS A 589 5.31 -27.54 24.43
CA LYS A 589 4.51 -28.75 24.11
C LYS A 589 4.02 -28.76 22.67
N ARG A 590 3.55 -27.61 22.15
CA ARG A 590 3.14 -27.50 20.75
C ARG A 590 4.30 -27.78 19.80
N PHE A 591 5.49 -27.26 20.10
CA PHE A 591 6.67 -27.49 19.28
C PHE A 591 7.18 -28.93 19.37
N GLU A 592 7.16 -29.54 20.56
CA GLU A 592 7.47 -30.97 20.76
C GLU A 592 6.56 -31.85 19.89
N HIS A 593 5.25 -31.60 19.91
CA HIS A 593 4.27 -32.32 19.09
C HIS A 593 4.49 -32.12 17.58
N GLU A 594 4.87 -30.91 17.18
CA GLU A 594 5.21 -30.63 15.78
C GLU A 594 6.46 -31.42 15.35
N MET A 595 7.48 -31.50 16.21
CA MET A 595 8.69 -32.29 15.93
C MET A 595 8.39 -33.78 15.90
N GLU A 596 7.57 -34.28 16.82
CA GLU A 596 7.10 -35.67 16.82
C GLU A 596 6.40 -36.01 15.49
N LYS A 597 5.40 -35.21 15.09
CA LYS A 597 4.68 -35.38 13.83
C LYS A 597 5.63 -35.32 12.63
N LEU A 598 6.57 -34.38 12.62
CA LEU A 598 7.53 -34.22 11.52
C LEU A 598 8.48 -35.42 11.42
N ILE A 599 9.04 -35.88 12.54
CA ILE A 599 10.10 -36.89 12.59
C ILE A 599 9.52 -38.29 12.38
N LEU A 600 8.50 -38.67 13.15
CA LEU A 600 7.97 -40.04 13.14
C LEU A 600 7.20 -40.37 11.86
N ASN A 601 6.55 -39.39 11.24
CA ASN A 601 5.79 -39.59 10.00
C ASN A 601 6.60 -39.23 8.74
N PHE A 602 7.90 -38.92 8.87
CA PHE A 602 8.69 -38.47 7.74
C PHE A 602 8.87 -39.56 6.68
N LYS A 603 8.60 -39.21 5.42
CA LYS A 603 8.93 -40.01 4.25
C LYS A 603 10.00 -39.29 3.43
N GLY A 604 11.16 -39.92 3.24
CA GLY A 604 12.27 -39.36 2.47
C GLY A 604 13.64 -39.84 2.94
N THR A 605 14.69 -39.14 2.50
CA THR A 605 16.08 -39.44 2.85
C THR A 605 16.45 -38.82 4.20
N GLN A 606 17.47 -39.36 4.87
CA GLN A 606 17.97 -38.78 6.13
C GLN A 606 18.48 -37.34 5.94
N ARG A 607 19.10 -37.05 4.78
CA ARG A 607 19.55 -35.69 4.43
C ARG A 607 18.38 -34.69 4.42
N THR A 608 17.25 -35.05 3.81
CA THR A 608 16.08 -34.15 3.76
C THR A 608 15.37 -34.05 5.10
N LEU A 609 15.36 -35.12 5.90
CA LEU A 609 14.87 -35.09 7.28
C LEU A 609 15.66 -34.08 8.14
N ILE A 610 17.00 -34.22 8.17
CA ILE A 610 17.89 -33.32 8.93
C ILE A 610 17.70 -31.87 8.48
N GLY A 611 17.59 -31.64 7.16
CA GLY A 611 17.30 -30.31 6.62
C GLY A 611 15.98 -29.70 7.13
N LYS A 612 14.88 -30.47 7.13
CA LYS A 612 13.58 -30.00 7.63
C LYS A 612 13.57 -29.76 9.14
N ILE A 613 14.17 -30.65 9.92
CA ILE A 613 14.33 -30.49 11.37
C ILE A 613 15.11 -29.21 11.67
N ASN A 614 16.28 -29.04 11.05
CA ASN A 614 17.11 -27.85 11.25
C ASN A 614 16.40 -26.56 10.88
N LYS A 615 15.58 -26.56 9.82
CA LYS A 615 14.77 -25.39 9.46
C LYS A 615 13.80 -25.01 10.58
N LYS A 616 13.11 -26.00 11.17
CA LYS A 616 12.14 -25.78 12.25
C LYS A 616 12.82 -25.38 13.56
N LEU A 617 13.88 -26.08 13.96
CA LEU A 617 14.67 -25.78 15.14
C LEU A 617 15.23 -24.36 15.11
N ARG A 618 15.87 -23.96 14.01
CA ARG A 618 16.40 -22.59 13.86
C ARG A 618 15.31 -21.52 13.92
N GLY A 619 14.14 -21.78 13.35
CA GLY A 619 13.01 -20.86 13.40
C GLY A 619 12.51 -20.64 14.84
N TRP A 620 12.29 -21.74 15.56
CA TRP A 620 11.83 -21.68 16.96
C TRP A 620 12.87 -21.06 17.89
N ALA A 621 14.14 -21.43 17.74
CA ALA A 621 15.22 -20.83 18.52
C ALA A 621 15.41 -19.33 18.22
N SER A 622 15.31 -18.93 16.94
CA SER A 622 15.36 -17.50 16.57
C SER A 622 14.27 -16.68 17.26
N TYR A 623 13.10 -17.27 17.48
CA TYR A 623 11.99 -16.60 18.16
C TYR A 623 12.18 -16.50 19.68
N HIS A 624 12.69 -17.55 20.32
CA HIS A 624 12.81 -17.62 21.79
C HIS A 624 14.17 -17.20 22.34
N ARG A 625 15.21 -17.02 21.51
CA ARG A 625 16.55 -16.62 21.96
C ARG A 625 16.64 -15.22 22.61
N VAL A 626 15.56 -14.45 22.61
CA VAL A 626 15.50 -13.11 23.20
C VAL A 626 15.12 -13.13 24.69
N GLU A 627 14.72 -14.29 25.21
CA GLU A 627 14.41 -14.53 26.62
C GLU A 627 15.30 -15.64 27.22
N ASP A 628 15.05 -16.01 28.47
CA ASP A 628 15.73 -17.14 29.10
C ASP A 628 15.11 -18.47 28.62
N ALA A 629 15.68 -19.00 27.52
CA ALA A 629 15.18 -20.19 26.85
C ALA A 629 16.09 -21.42 27.03
N TYR A 630 17.14 -21.36 27.84
CA TYR A 630 18.14 -22.42 27.93
C TYR A 630 17.53 -23.77 28.33
N GLU A 631 16.73 -23.81 29.40
CA GLU A 631 16.08 -25.05 29.85
C GLU A 631 15.11 -25.60 28.80
N ALA A 632 14.35 -24.71 28.14
CA ALA A 632 13.43 -25.09 27.08
C ALA A 632 14.17 -25.65 25.85
N PHE A 633 15.33 -25.08 25.51
CA PHE A 633 16.19 -25.55 24.43
C PHE A 633 16.76 -26.93 24.73
N CYS A 634 17.30 -27.14 25.93
CA CYS A 634 17.75 -28.46 26.40
C CYS A 634 16.63 -29.51 26.33
N ARG A 635 15.42 -29.14 26.78
CA ARG A 635 14.26 -30.03 26.73
C ARG A 635 13.91 -30.44 25.30
N VAL A 636 13.85 -29.48 24.38
CA VAL A 636 13.58 -29.73 22.96
C VAL A 636 14.68 -30.60 22.32
N ASP A 637 15.95 -30.32 22.63
CA ASP A 637 17.08 -31.13 22.14
C ASP A 637 16.96 -32.59 22.58
N ILE A 638 16.60 -32.83 23.86
CA ILE A 638 16.36 -34.18 24.41
C ILE A 638 15.19 -34.88 23.70
N VAL A 639 14.09 -34.17 23.47
CA VAL A 639 12.91 -34.73 22.77
C VAL A 639 13.26 -35.11 21.34
N VAL A 640 13.92 -34.22 20.58
CA VAL A 640 14.37 -34.50 19.22
C VAL A 640 15.35 -35.67 19.19
N TRP A 641 16.25 -35.76 20.18
CA TRP A 641 17.16 -36.88 20.34
C TRP A 641 16.43 -38.21 20.52
N GLY A 642 15.43 -38.24 21.41
CA GLY A 642 14.59 -39.41 21.66
C GLY A 642 13.83 -39.84 20.40
N LEU A 643 13.19 -38.89 19.72
CA LEU A 643 12.40 -39.13 18.50
C LEU A 643 13.25 -39.66 17.34
N LEU A 644 14.44 -39.08 17.12
CA LEU A 644 15.35 -39.55 16.07
C LEU A 644 15.89 -40.94 16.37
N THR A 645 16.20 -41.22 17.64
CA THR A 645 16.65 -42.55 18.06
C THR A 645 15.55 -43.58 17.83
N ASP A 646 14.32 -43.29 18.24
CA ASP A 646 13.15 -44.16 18.02
C ASP A 646 12.89 -44.39 16.52
N LEU A 647 12.92 -43.34 15.70
CA LEU A 647 12.78 -43.45 14.25
C LEU A 647 13.84 -44.38 13.64
N MET A 648 15.11 -44.26 14.06
CA MET A 648 16.16 -45.13 13.55
C MET A 648 15.98 -46.58 14.03
N CYS A 649 15.53 -46.81 15.26
CA CYS A 649 15.19 -48.14 15.77
C CYS A 649 14.06 -48.79 14.94
N ARG A 650 13.00 -48.03 14.61
CA ARG A 650 11.91 -48.50 13.76
C ARG A 650 12.38 -48.80 12.33
N LYS A 651 13.29 -47.98 11.79
CA LYS A 651 13.84 -48.16 10.44
C LYS A 651 14.82 -49.34 10.34
N TYR A 652 15.55 -49.64 11.41
CA TYR A 652 16.54 -50.71 11.49
C TYR A 652 16.23 -51.69 12.64
N PRO A 653 15.11 -52.44 12.57
CA PRO A 653 14.63 -53.25 13.70
C PRO A 653 15.56 -54.41 14.08
N ARG A 654 16.48 -54.80 13.18
CA ARG A 654 17.49 -55.85 13.42
C ARG A 654 18.76 -55.32 14.08
N TRP A 655 18.91 -54.01 14.25
CA TRP A 655 20.10 -53.44 14.87
C TRP A 655 19.87 -53.22 16.35
N HIS A 656 20.84 -53.60 17.18
CA HIS A 656 20.85 -53.22 18.59
C HIS A 656 20.94 -51.69 18.70
N ARG A 657 20.33 -51.14 19.75
CA ARG A 657 20.32 -49.68 20.01
C ARG A 657 21.71 -49.08 20.04
N GLU A 658 22.70 -49.80 20.61
CA GLU A 658 24.10 -49.37 20.60
C GLU A 658 24.69 -49.20 19.19
N THR A 659 24.33 -50.08 18.26
CA THR A 659 24.77 -50.01 16.86
C THR A 659 24.20 -48.77 16.18
N ILE A 660 22.94 -48.46 16.45
CA ILE A 660 22.28 -47.23 15.97
C ILE A 660 22.97 -46.00 16.54
N THR A 661 23.23 -45.99 17.86
CA THR A 661 23.93 -44.88 18.52
C THR A 661 25.31 -44.67 17.91
N LYS A 662 26.14 -45.72 17.80
CA LYS A 662 27.48 -45.61 17.22
C LYS A 662 27.50 -45.13 15.76
N LYS A 663 26.46 -45.46 14.98
CA LYS A 663 26.41 -45.12 13.55
C LYS A 663 25.88 -43.72 13.26
N PHE A 664 24.85 -43.29 14.00
CA PHE A 664 24.14 -42.04 13.71
C PHE A 664 24.47 -40.91 14.69
N TRP A 665 25.09 -41.22 15.83
CA TRP A 665 25.42 -40.23 16.84
C TRP A 665 26.93 -40.14 17.03
N VAL A 666 27.46 -38.93 16.90
CA VAL A 666 28.88 -38.63 17.15
C VAL A 666 29.01 -37.81 18.41
N LYS A 667 29.96 -38.20 19.27
CA LYS A 667 30.28 -37.46 20.49
C LYS A 667 31.37 -36.42 20.21
N GLU A 668 31.04 -35.14 20.34
CA GLU A 668 31.98 -34.02 20.21
C GLU A 668 31.84 -33.11 21.43
N GLY A 669 32.95 -32.75 22.08
CA GLY A 669 32.93 -31.82 23.23
C GLY A 669 32.11 -32.29 24.45
N GLY A 670 31.82 -33.59 24.57
CA GLY A 670 30.99 -34.15 25.65
C GLY A 670 29.53 -34.40 25.26
N GLU A 671 29.09 -33.90 24.11
CA GLU A 671 27.70 -33.96 23.65
C GLU A 671 27.52 -34.82 22.40
N TYR A 672 26.27 -35.25 22.14
CA TYR A 672 25.93 -36.15 21.03
C TYR A 672 25.17 -35.43 19.92
N PHE A 673 25.70 -35.50 18.69
CA PHE A 673 25.08 -34.92 17.51
C PHE A 673 24.55 -36.01 16.58
N PHE A 674 23.30 -35.87 16.12
CA PHE A 674 22.75 -36.74 15.08
C PHE A 674 23.33 -36.33 13.73
N ILE A 675 24.02 -37.24 13.05
CA ILE A 675 24.70 -37.00 11.80
C ILE A 675 24.14 -37.85 10.66
N LEU A 676 24.39 -37.41 9.43
CA LEU A 676 24.29 -38.28 8.26
C LEU A 676 25.58 -39.13 8.18
N PRO A 677 25.53 -40.47 8.27
CA PRO A 677 26.75 -41.29 8.33
C PRO A 677 27.65 -41.19 7.10
N THR A 678 27.08 -40.87 5.93
CA THR A 678 27.84 -40.69 4.68
C THR A 678 28.51 -39.32 4.60
N ASP A 679 28.06 -38.34 5.39
CA ASP A 679 28.55 -36.96 5.38
C ASP A 679 28.28 -36.32 6.75
N PRO A 680 29.19 -36.49 7.71
CA PRO A 680 29.02 -35.99 9.08
C PRO A 680 28.85 -34.47 9.22
N THR A 681 29.18 -33.71 8.16
CA THR A 681 28.96 -32.25 8.16
C THR A 681 27.47 -31.90 8.21
N ILE A 682 26.61 -32.81 7.77
CA ILE A 682 25.16 -32.69 7.82
C ILE A 682 24.66 -33.31 9.11
N ARG A 683 24.35 -32.44 10.05
CA ARG A 683 23.93 -32.81 11.40
C ARG A 683 22.77 -31.95 11.89
N VAL A 684 22.06 -32.47 12.89
CA VAL A 684 21.02 -31.73 13.58
C VAL A 684 21.66 -30.64 14.44
N VAL A 685 21.10 -29.43 14.41
CA VAL A 685 21.55 -28.29 15.23
C VAL A 685 21.11 -28.52 16.67
N HIS A 686 22.01 -28.27 17.61
CA HIS A 686 21.73 -28.29 19.04
C HIS A 686 21.34 -26.88 19.49
N LEU A 687 20.18 -26.74 20.12
CA LEU A 687 19.64 -25.44 20.50
C LEU A 687 20.29 -24.88 21.76
N ALA A 688 20.64 -25.73 22.73
CA ALA A 688 21.23 -25.32 24.01
C ALA A 688 22.55 -24.53 23.86
N HIS A 689 23.22 -24.63 22.71
CA HIS A 689 24.47 -23.90 22.41
C HIS A 689 24.25 -22.48 21.86
N LEU A 690 23.01 -22.12 21.59
CA LEU A 690 22.70 -20.82 21.03
C LEU A 690 22.74 -19.76 22.13
N GLU A 691 23.58 -18.74 21.91
CA GLU A 691 23.62 -17.57 22.77
C GLU A 691 22.29 -16.81 22.73
N THR A 692 21.82 -16.45 23.92
CA THR A 692 20.71 -15.52 24.10
C THR A 692 21.12 -14.13 23.59
N VAL A 693 20.18 -13.44 22.94
CA VAL A 693 20.43 -12.14 22.32
C VAL A 693 19.45 -11.13 22.89
N ARG A 694 19.97 -10.03 23.41
CA ARG A 694 19.12 -8.92 23.82
C ARG A 694 18.58 -8.19 22.60
N HIS A 695 17.25 -8.13 22.47
CA HIS A 695 16.59 -7.32 21.46
C HIS A 695 16.56 -5.83 21.88
N LYS A 696 16.90 -4.94 20.94
CA LYS A 696 16.77 -3.50 21.12
C LYS A 696 15.49 -3.03 20.41
N PRO A 697 14.48 -2.51 21.14
CA PRO A 697 13.21 -2.13 20.54
C PRO A 697 13.32 -0.88 19.65
N CYS A 698 12.40 -0.74 18.70
CA CYS A 698 12.21 0.47 17.90
C CYS A 698 11.70 1.64 18.76
N LYS A 699 11.96 2.89 18.36
CA LYS A 699 11.40 4.08 19.04
C LYS A 699 9.86 4.09 18.99
N LEU A 700 9.19 4.46 20.08
CA LEU A 700 7.71 4.52 20.12
C LEU A 700 7.10 5.57 19.17
N LYS A 701 7.76 6.72 19.00
CA LYS A 701 7.30 7.81 18.11
C LYS A 701 7.67 7.60 16.64
N PHE A 702 8.35 6.49 16.32
CA PHE A 702 8.80 6.18 14.97
C PHE A 702 7.64 6.13 13.98
N ASN A 703 7.74 6.87 12.89
CA ASN A 703 6.86 6.73 11.73
C ASN A 703 7.68 6.30 10.51
N PRO A 704 7.41 5.14 9.91
CA PRO A 704 8.22 4.59 8.80
C PRO A 704 8.23 5.46 7.54
N TYR A 705 7.28 6.37 7.39
CA TYR A 705 7.20 7.28 6.26
C TYR A 705 7.94 8.59 6.53
N LEU A 706 7.78 9.15 7.73
CA LEU A 706 8.40 10.44 8.09
C LEU A 706 9.87 10.28 8.55
N ASP A 707 10.24 9.11 9.08
CA ASP A 707 11.57 8.79 9.61
C ASP A 707 12.31 7.77 8.72
N ALA A 708 12.47 8.07 7.42
CA ALA A 708 13.04 7.13 6.44
C ALA A 708 14.45 6.64 6.84
N ASP A 709 15.32 7.54 7.29
CA ASP A 709 16.69 7.19 7.69
C ASP A 709 16.71 6.27 8.91
N TYR A 710 15.83 6.53 9.88
CA TYR A 710 15.71 5.66 11.04
C TYR A 710 15.15 4.29 10.65
N GLN A 711 14.23 4.21 9.70
CA GLN A 711 13.73 2.94 9.18
C GLN A 711 14.85 2.15 8.48
N ILE A 712 15.70 2.80 7.67
CA ILE A 712 16.87 2.17 7.04
C ILE A 712 17.84 1.66 8.10
N TYR A 713 18.18 2.50 9.08
CA TYR A 713 19.03 2.11 10.21
C TYR A 713 18.45 0.91 10.98
N LEU A 714 17.16 0.97 11.32
CA LEU A 714 16.46 -0.07 12.08
C LEU A 714 16.45 -1.38 11.32
N GLN A 715 16.19 -1.32 10.01
CA GLN A 715 16.22 -2.48 9.12
C GLN A 715 17.62 -3.12 9.11
N HIS A 716 18.67 -2.31 8.92
CA HIS A 716 20.04 -2.78 8.97
C HIS A 716 20.38 -3.43 10.33
N GLN A 717 19.99 -2.83 11.45
CA GLN A 717 20.21 -3.41 12.78
C GLN A 717 19.47 -4.75 12.96
N ARG A 718 18.24 -4.85 12.48
CA ARG A 718 17.43 -6.09 12.55
C ARG A 718 18.03 -7.19 11.70
N ASP A 719 18.51 -6.86 10.51
CA ASP A 719 19.16 -7.85 9.66
C ASP A 719 20.51 -8.30 10.24
N VAL A 720 21.24 -7.41 10.90
CA VAL A 720 22.40 -7.81 11.71
C VAL A 720 22.00 -8.74 12.86
N GLN A 721 20.87 -8.52 13.54
CA GLN A 721 20.38 -9.40 14.62
C GLN A 721 19.97 -10.80 14.13
N LYS A 722 19.47 -10.93 12.88
CA LYS A 722 19.14 -12.23 12.27
C LYS A 722 20.37 -13.12 12.03
N HIS A 723 21.56 -12.52 11.97
CA HIS A 723 22.81 -13.23 11.66
C HIS A 723 23.66 -13.45 12.92
N SER A 724 23.82 -14.71 13.32
CA SER A 724 24.64 -15.10 14.48
C SER A 724 26.08 -15.45 14.10
N GLY A 725 27.02 -15.14 15.00
CA GLY A 725 28.40 -15.62 14.95
C GLY A 725 29.20 -15.10 13.74
N LYS A 726 30.06 -15.95 13.17
CA LYS A 726 31.04 -15.60 12.13
C LYS A 726 30.44 -15.09 10.80
N TYR A 727 29.16 -15.33 10.53
CA TYR A 727 28.49 -14.91 9.29
C TYR A 727 27.94 -13.49 9.33
N ARG A 728 27.83 -12.87 10.53
CA ARG A 728 27.56 -11.43 10.67
C ARG A 728 28.60 -10.60 9.94
N ALA A 729 29.87 -11.01 9.99
CA ALA A 729 30.95 -10.34 9.28
C ALA A 729 30.76 -10.34 7.75
N VAL A 730 30.10 -11.36 7.19
CA VAL A 730 29.75 -11.42 5.76
C VAL A 730 28.67 -10.39 5.44
N TRP A 731 27.60 -10.33 6.25
CA TRP A 731 26.52 -9.36 6.10
C TRP A 731 27.01 -7.92 6.24
N THR A 732 27.80 -7.64 7.29
CA THR A 732 28.40 -6.32 7.54
C THR A 732 29.33 -5.90 6.39
N ARG A 733 30.18 -6.82 5.89
CA ARG A 733 31.06 -6.55 4.73
C ARG A 733 30.28 -6.14 3.49
N GLN A 734 29.08 -6.68 3.33
CA GLN A 734 28.19 -6.38 2.21
C GLN A 734 27.24 -5.22 2.47
N SER A 735 27.25 -4.63 3.67
CA SER A 735 26.31 -3.58 4.09
C SER A 735 24.84 -3.96 3.85
N GLY A 736 24.50 -5.24 4.03
CA GLY A 736 23.15 -5.77 3.74
C GLY A 736 22.74 -5.75 2.27
N ARG A 737 23.69 -5.62 1.34
CA ARG A 737 23.44 -5.64 -0.11
C ARG A 737 23.77 -7.01 -0.71
N CYS A 738 22.94 -7.44 -1.64
CA CYS A 738 23.17 -8.64 -2.43
C CYS A 738 24.49 -8.48 -3.20
N PHE A 739 25.41 -9.44 -3.07
CA PHE A 739 26.71 -9.38 -3.75
C PHE A 739 26.58 -9.32 -5.27
N TYR A 740 25.54 -9.95 -5.83
CA TYR A 740 25.33 -10.05 -7.27
C TYR A 740 24.72 -8.77 -7.86
N CYS A 741 23.56 -8.34 -7.34
CA CYS A 741 22.81 -7.21 -7.92
C CYS A 741 23.04 -5.86 -7.19
N ASN A 742 23.82 -5.85 -6.11
CA ASN A 742 24.14 -4.69 -5.27
C ASN A 742 22.93 -3.96 -4.63
N GLN A 743 21.72 -4.52 -4.76
CA GLN A 743 20.51 -4.03 -4.11
C GLN A 743 20.48 -4.45 -2.64
N LEU A 744 19.79 -3.65 -1.82
CA LEU A 744 19.54 -3.99 -0.41
C LEU A 744 18.67 -5.26 -0.34
N MET A 745 19.11 -6.21 0.48
CA MET A 745 18.37 -7.43 0.76
C MET A 745 17.33 -7.13 1.84
N LEU A 746 16.08 -6.95 1.42
CA LEU A 746 14.96 -6.61 2.31
C LEU A 746 14.51 -7.82 3.15
N ALA A 747 13.85 -7.57 4.28
CA ALA A 747 13.44 -8.60 5.23
C ALA A 747 12.49 -9.67 4.66
N ASP A 748 11.73 -9.31 3.62
CA ASP A 748 10.75 -10.13 2.91
C ASP A 748 11.34 -10.84 1.69
N GLN A 749 12.60 -10.57 1.35
CA GLN A 749 13.30 -11.21 0.24
C GLN A 749 14.04 -12.45 0.71
N ASP A 750 13.83 -13.56 0.00
CA ASP A 750 14.61 -14.79 0.23
C ASP A 750 16.08 -14.52 -0.14
N ILE A 751 16.97 -14.73 0.84
CA ILE A 751 18.42 -14.61 0.69
C ILE A 751 19.11 -15.96 0.82
N GLU A 752 20.25 -16.09 0.15
CA GLU A 752 21.08 -17.29 0.17
C GLU A 752 22.55 -16.91 0.40
N LEU A 753 23.25 -17.75 1.18
CA LEU A 753 24.67 -17.58 1.50
C LEU A 753 25.50 -18.57 0.68
N ILE A 754 26.12 -18.10 -0.39
CA ILE A 754 26.91 -18.91 -1.32
C ILE A 754 28.41 -18.68 -1.14
N GLU A 755 29.22 -19.55 -1.74
CA GLU A 755 30.66 -19.34 -1.86
C GLU A 755 30.94 -18.32 -2.98
N LYS A 756 31.79 -17.33 -2.71
CA LYS A 756 32.27 -16.36 -3.71
C LYS A 756 33.09 -17.08 -4.78
N ASN A 757 34.01 -17.95 -4.34
CA ASN A 757 34.76 -18.87 -5.19
C ASN A 757 34.34 -20.30 -4.84
N ILE A 758 33.64 -20.97 -5.76
CA ILE A 758 33.12 -22.32 -5.58
C ILE A 758 34.29 -23.30 -5.35
N GLY A 759 34.21 -24.12 -4.31
CA GLY A 759 35.17 -25.19 -4.02
C GLY A 759 36.33 -24.77 -3.11
N GLN A 760 36.46 -23.49 -2.77
CA GLN A 760 37.43 -23.02 -1.77
C GLN A 760 36.89 -23.10 -0.32
N GLY A 761 35.67 -23.61 -0.15
CA GLY A 761 35.06 -23.94 1.14
C GLY A 761 34.42 -22.73 1.83
N ARG A 762 33.61 -23.03 2.86
CA ARG A 762 32.74 -22.07 3.56
C ARG A 762 33.45 -21.24 4.64
N ARG A 763 34.54 -20.56 4.26
CA ARG A 763 35.24 -19.58 5.12
C ARG A 763 34.56 -18.22 5.01
N VAL A 764 34.53 -17.43 6.09
CA VAL A 764 33.87 -16.10 6.13
C VAL A 764 34.31 -15.18 4.99
N GLN A 765 35.60 -15.17 4.67
CA GLN A 765 36.14 -14.36 3.58
C GLN A 765 35.62 -14.79 2.20
N ASN A 766 35.30 -16.08 2.04
CA ASN A 766 34.83 -16.70 0.80
C ASN A 766 33.29 -16.85 0.75
N LEU A 767 32.53 -16.29 1.70
CA LEU A 767 31.06 -16.39 1.68
C LEU A 767 30.42 -15.05 1.35
N ILE A 768 29.31 -15.08 0.61
CA ILE A 768 28.56 -13.89 0.19
C ILE A 768 27.05 -14.15 0.25
N TYR A 769 26.29 -13.17 0.72
CA TYR A 769 24.83 -13.15 0.65
C TYR A 769 24.37 -12.64 -0.71
N ILE A 770 23.43 -13.36 -1.31
CA ILE A 770 22.74 -12.95 -2.54
C ILE A 770 21.24 -13.16 -2.37
N HIS A 771 20.42 -12.51 -3.20
CA HIS A 771 19.02 -12.91 -3.32
C HIS A 771 18.95 -14.33 -3.87
N ARG A 772 17.99 -15.11 -3.40
CA ARG A 772 17.74 -16.46 -3.90
C ARG A 772 17.40 -16.48 -5.40
N GLN A 773 16.69 -15.46 -5.90
CA GLN A 773 16.47 -15.30 -7.34
C GLN A 773 17.76 -15.06 -8.12
N CYS A 774 18.69 -14.27 -7.55
CA CYS A 774 20.02 -14.06 -8.14
C CYS A 774 20.89 -15.32 -8.09
N ALA A 775 20.60 -16.27 -7.19
CA ALA A 775 21.28 -17.55 -7.14
C ALA A 775 20.92 -18.42 -8.36
N TYR A 776 19.66 -18.38 -8.81
CA TYR A 776 19.22 -19.12 -9.99
C TYR A 776 19.90 -18.65 -11.28
N ASP A 777 20.13 -17.34 -11.44
CA ASP A 777 20.88 -16.79 -12.59
C ASP A 777 22.35 -17.23 -12.60
N ILE A 778 22.95 -17.44 -11.41
CA ILE A 778 24.31 -17.98 -11.28
C ILE A 778 24.35 -19.46 -11.69
N PHE A 779 23.35 -20.26 -11.31
CA PHE A 779 23.30 -21.68 -11.68
C PHE A 779 22.83 -21.93 -13.12
N SER A 780 22.03 -21.06 -13.73
CA SER A 780 21.69 -21.18 -15.16
C SER A 780 22.84 -20.74 -16.06
N SER A 781 23.63 -19.74 -15.64
CA SER A 781 24.80 -19.28 -16.41
C SER A 781 25.94 -20.30 -16.48
N ALA A 782 26.00 -21.26 -15.54
CA ALA A 782 27.03 -22.31 -15.55
C ALA A 782 26.82 -23.37 -16.65
N ASP A 783 25.56 -23.62 -17.07
CA ASP A 783 25.24 -24.58 -18.13
C ASP A 783 25.09 -23.92 -19.53
N GLU A 784 25.05 -22.58 -19.62
CA GLU A 784 24.94 -21.83 -20.89
C GLU A 784 26.25 -21.18 -21.35
N LEU A 785 27.36 -21.30 -20.61
CA LEU A 785 28.69 -20.79 -21.02
C LEU A 785 29.44 -21.74 -21.99
N ALA A 786 28.71 -22.30 -22.96
CA ALA A 786 29.27 -22.86 -24.17
C ALA A 786 28.95 -21.94 -25.36
N GLY A 787 29.70 -20.85 -25.45
CA GLY A 787 29.84 -20.04 -26.67
C GLY A 787 28.99 -18.77 -26.72
N GLU A 788 29.62 -17.63 -26.51
CA GLU A 788 29.92 -16.66 -27.58
C GLU A 788 30.84 -15.54 -27.04
N HIS A 789 31.62 -14.97 -27.95
CA HIS A 789 32.68 -14.00 -27.68
C HIS A 789 32.17 -12.71 -27.03
N ILE A 790 32.78 -12.31 -25.90
CA ILE A 790 32.63 -10.96 -25.34
C ILE A 790 33.50 -10.00 -26.15
N ASP A 791 32.88 -9.04 -26.84
CA ASP A 791 33.57 -7.91 -27.44
C ASP A 791 33.93 -6.88 -26.37
N LEU A 792 35.13 -7.05 -25.81
CA LEU A 792 35.74 -6.20 -24.78
C LEU A 792 35.92 -4.73 -25.21
N ILE A 793 35.85 -4.40 -26.50
CA ILE A 793 35.95 -3.00 -26.96
C ILE A 793 34.64 -2.25 -26.67
N SER A 794 33.48 -2.90 -26.78
CA SER A 794 32.18 -2.28 -26.44
C SER A 794 31.98 -2.06 -24.93
N MET A 795 32.63 -2.87 -24.09
CA MET A 795 32.55 -2.75 -22.63
C MET A 795 33.46 -1.65 -22.05
N LEU A 796 34.43 -1.16 -22.82
CA LEU A 796 35.36 -0.12 -22.39
C LEU A 796 34.95 1.31 -22.82
N ASP A 797 33.93 1.45 -23.68
CA ASP A 797 33.39 2.75 -24.09
C ASP A 797 32.75 3.55 -22.92
N GLY A 798 32.44 2.88 -21.81
CA GLY A 798 31.96 3.52 -20.57
C GLY A 798 33.06 3.98 -19.59
N ILE A 799 34.35 3.73 -19.90
CA ILE A 799 35.50 4.10 -19.04
C ILE A 799 36.27 5.30 -19.62
N MET A 800 35.94 5.75 -20.83
CA MET A 800 36.44 7.02 -21.35
C MET A 800 35.53 8.17 -20.90
N ASP A 801 35.83 8.62 -19.69
CA ASP A 801 35.28 9.80 -19.04
C ASP A 801 35.33 11.02 -19.96
N THR A 802 34.15 11.47 -20.41
CA THR A 802 33.93 12.84 -20.86
C THR A 802 32.82 13.45 -20.00
N SER A 803 33.11 13.60 -18.70
CA SER A 803 32.36 14.49 -17.82
C SER A 803 32.40 15.94 -18.34
N PRO A 804 31.23 16.60 -18.37
CA PRO A 804 31.05 17.85 -17.62
C PRO A 804 29.72 17.83 -16.86
N SER A 805 29.48 18.48 -15.72
CA SER A 805 30.20 19.46 -14.91
C SER A 805 29.38 19.65 -13.63
N ASP A 806 29.96 19.40 -12.45
CA ASP A 806 29.63 20.12 -11.22
C ASP A 806 30.90 20.03 -10.36
N GLU A 807 31.82 20.98 -10.61
CA GLU A 807 33.01 21.14 -9.78
C GLU A 807 32.54 21.46 -8.35
N SER A 808 33.13 20.77 -7.36
CA SER A 808 32.89 21.08 -5.95
C SER A 808 33.06 22.59 -5.74
N PRO A 809 32.14 23.29 -5.04
CA PRO A 809 32.25 24.73 -4.79
C PRO A 809 33.46 25.10 -3.91
N TYR A 810 34.21 24.09 -3.44
CA TYR A 810 35.43 24.26 -2.65
C TYR A 810 36.68 23.73 -3.39
N ILE A 811 36.64 23.64 -4.71
CA ILE A 811 37.74 23.10 -5.51
C ILE A 811 39.00 23.95 -5.41
N GLU A 812 38.86 25.28 -5.37
CA GLU A 812 39.95 26.24 -5.21
C GLU A 812 40.66 26.08 -3.87
N LEU A 813 39.88 25.84 -2.80
CA LEU A 813 40.43 25.52 -1.48
C LEU A 813 41.16 24.17 -1.51
N THR A 814 40.64 23.19 -2.24
CA THR A 814 41.28 21.88 -2.44
C THR A 814 42.62 22.02 -3.18
N GLU A 815 42.67 22.84 -4.24
CA GLU A 815 43.90 23.18 -4.96
C GLU A 815 44.92 23.87 -4.06
N TYR A 816 44.47 24.81 -3.22
CA TYR A 816 45.34 25.51 -2.27
C TYR A 816 46.06 24.53 -1.34
N PHE A 817 45.33 23.56 -0.76
CA PHE A 817 45.95 22.54 0.09
C PHE A 817 46.86 21.60 -0.69
N ARG A 818 46.53 21.27 -1.94
CA ARG A 818 47.34 20.43 -2.82
C ARG A 818 48.69 21.07 -3.15
N GLN A 819 48.69 22.37 -3.46
CA GLN A 819 49.91 23.11 -3.80
C GLN A 819 50.75 23.45 -2.56
N SER A 820 50.13 23.47 -1.37
CA SER A 820 50.85 23.77 -0.14
C SER A 820 51.76 22.63 0.31
N LYS A 821 53.04 22.96 0.50
CA LYS A 821 54.07 22.08 1.09
C LYS A 821 54.28 22.33 2.59
N ARG A 822 53.52 23.23 3.20
CA ARG A 822 53.73 23.65 4.60
C ARG A 822 53.19 22.59 5.57
N GLN A 823 53.93 22.32 6.64
CA GLN A 823 53.51 21.32 7.63
C GLN A 823 52.32 21.79 8.50
N THR A 824 52.19 23.10 8.69
CA THR A 824 51.05 23.74 9.37
C THR A 824 50.62 24.96 8.55
N ILE A 825 49.32 25.13 8.37
CA ILE A 825 48.71 26.25 7.64
C ILE A 825 47.77 26.96 8.62
N ASN A 826 47.81 28.29 8.65
CA ASN A 826 46.92 29.09 9.48
C ASN A 826 46.22 30.08 8.56
N LEU A 827 44.90 29.98 8.46
CA LEU A 827 44.05 30.83 7.63
C LEU A 827 43.03 31.53 8.52
N SER A 828 42.81 32.82 8.30
CA SER A 828 41.59 33.47 8.77
C SER A 828 40.41 33.07 7.86
N PHE A 829 39.18 33.26 8.32
CA PHE A 829 38.00 32.99 7.50
C PHE A 829 38.00 33.88 6.26
N GLN A 830 38.41 35.15 6.39
CA GLN A 830 38.63 36.05 5.25
C GLN A 830 39.69 35.55 4.26
N ASP A 831 40.72 34.82 4.71
CA ASP A 831 41.70 34.23 3.79
C ASP A 831 41.08 33.05 3.02
N ILE A 832 40.19 32.28 3.64
CA ILE A 832 39.46 31.18 2.99
C ILE A 832 38.46 31.72 1.97
N GLU A 833 37.74 32.79 2.31
CA GLU A 833 36.85 33.50 1.38
C GLU A 833 37.60 34.03 0.16
N LYS A 834 38.80 34.58 0.36
CA LYS A 834 39.66 35.01 -0.77
C LYS A 834 40.13 33.85 -1.64
N ILE A 835 40.35 32.66 -1.07
CA ILE A 835 40.75 31.47 -1.82
C ILE A 835 39.57 30.94 -2.65
N LEU A 836 38.37 30.93 -2.06
CA LEU A 836 37.14 30.48 -2.74
C LEU A 836 36.62 31.50 -3.75
N GLY A 837 36.95 32.78 -3.58
CA GLY A 837 36.40 33.86 -4.40
C GLY A 837 34.95 34.23 -4.03
N ASP A 838 34.43 33.68 -2.93
CA ASP A 838 33.08 33.94 -2.40
C ASP A 838 33.10 33.96 -0.85
N ALA A 839 32.09 34.57 -0.25
CA ALA A 839 31.94 34.62 1.20
C ALA A 839 31.62 33.23 1.76
N LEU A 840 32.13 32.94 2.96
CA LEU A 840 31.77 31.71 3.66
C LEU A 840 30.33 31.83 4.12
N PRO A 841 29.56 30.75 4.07
CA PRO A 841 28.18 30.77 4.53
C PRO A 841 28.16 31.06 6.04
N TRP A 842 27.10 31.71 6.52
CA TRP A 842 27.01 32.19 7.91
C TRP A 842 27.19 31.07 8.95
N GLU A 843 26.88 29.82 8.57
CA GLU A 843 27.10 28.60 9.34
C GLU A 843 28.57 28.41 9.71
N ALA A 844 29.52 28.82 8.85
CA ALA A 844 30.95 28.76 9.12
C ALA A 844 31.35 29.61 10.33
N TYR A 845 30.68 30.73 10.55
CA TYR A 845 30.89 31.65 11.67
C TYR A 845 30.18 31.18 12.95
N CYS A 846 29.10 30.42 12.80
CA CYS A 846 28.20 30.09 13.90
C CYS A 846 28.38 28.67 14.48
N PHE A 847 28.86 27.72 13.67
CA PHE A 847 28.87 26.31 14.04
C PHE A 847 30.18 25.60 13.70
N ASP A 848 30.80 25.03 14.72
CA ASP A 848 32.01 24.20 14.58
C ASP A 848 31.77 23.00 13.65
N ALA A 849 30.54 22.46 13.63
CA ALA A 849 30.15 21.34 12.78
C ALA A 849 30.44 21.59 11.29
N PHE A 850 30.30 22.84 10.81
CA PHE A 850 30.64 23.21 9.43
C PHE A 850 32.10 22.88 9.07
N TRP A 851 33.01 22.96 10.04
CA TRP A 851 34.44 22.76 9.85
C TRP A 851 34.92 21.34 10.11
N TYR A 852 34.16 20.51 10.85
CA TYR A 852 34.66 19.23 11.34
C TYR A 852 33.94 18.00 10.78
N ASP A 853 32.92 18.19 9.94
CA ASP A 853 32.05 17.10 9.51
C ASP A 853 32.75 16.13 8.56
N ASP A 854 33.37 15.11 9.15
CA ASP A 854 34.05 14.04 8.43
C ASP A 854 33.73 12.63 8.96
N THR A 855 32.71 12.50 9.83
CA THR A 855 32.20 11.19 10.29
C THR A 855 30.76 11.29 10.80
N PRO A 856 29.82 10.44 10.36
CA PRO A 856 28.40 10.45 10.76
C PRO A 856 28.09 10.07 12.22
N ASP A 857 29.10 9.76 13.05
CA ASP A 857 28.89 9.12 14.34
C ASP A 857 29.83 9.69 15.42
N LEU A 858 29.44 10.79 16.09
CA LEU A 858 29.76 11.06 17.51
C LEU A 858 28.90 12.24 18.05
N PRO A 859 28.20 12.07 19.19
CA PRO A 859 27.29 13.07 19.75
C PRO A 859 28.02 14.03 20.72
N SER A 860 27.74 15.34 20.64
CA SER A 860 28.23 16.32 21.62
C SER A 860 27.44 16.25 22.95
N PRO A 861 28.09 16.38 24.13
CA PRO A 861 27.44 16.24 25.43
C PRO A 861 26.46 17.36 25.81
N MET A 862 26.47 18.51 25.13
CA MET A 862 25.63 19.67 25.49
C MET A 862 24.14 19.52 25.12
N TRP A 863 23.77 18.48 24.36
CA TRP A 863 22.46 18.42 23.67
C TRP A 863 21.46 17.41 24.27
N ARG A 864 21.68 16.95 25.52
CA ARG A 864 20.77 16.02 26.20
C ARG A 864 19.70 16.67 27.07
N ASP A 865 19.87 17.94 27.47
CA ASP A 865 19.10 18.46 28.60
C ASP A 865 17.90 19.35 28.22
N GLU A 866 17.69 19.69 26.94
CA GLU A 866 16.62 20.64 26.55
C GLU A 866 15.79 20.21 25.33
N ASP A 867 14.99 19.13 25.45
CA ASP A 867 13.93 18.65 24.53
C ASP A 867 13.33 19.67 23.50
N PHE A 868 14.08 20.01 22.45
CA PHE A 868 13.66 20.84 21.30
C PHE A 868 14.00 20.18 19.95
N PRO A 869 13.23 20.45 18.86
CA PRO A 869 13.14 19.59 17.68
C PRO A 869 14.28 19.87 16.69
N PHE A 870 15.03 18.82 16.35
CA PHE A 870 16.04 18.86 15.30
C PHE A 870 15.41 18.69 13.90
N GLN A 871 14.54 19.61 13.48
CA GLN A 871 14.12 19.74 12.07
C GLN A 871 13.75 21.19 11.75
N THR A 872 14.75 22.05 11.55
CA THR A 872 14.74 23.13 10.54
C THR A 872 16.14 23.72 10.44
N PHE A 873 17.08 22.96 9.90
CA PHE A 873 18.19 23.54 9.14
C PHE A 873 18.49 22.56 8.01
N GLN A 874 17.85 22.80 6.86
CA GLN A 874 18.38 22.28 5.60
C GLN A 874 19.72 22.98 5.41
N LEU A 875 20.84 22.26 5.60
CA LEU A 875 22.11 22.70 5.02
C LEU A 875 21.83 22.93 3.53
N SER A 876 22.17 24.12 3.04
CA SER A 876 21.97 24.52 1.66
C SER A 876 22.38 23.38 0.73
N ALA A 877 21.42 22.92 -0.05
CA ALA A 877 21.49 21.70 -0.83
C ALA A 877 22.70 21.70 -1.79
N HIS A 878 23.81 21.04 -1.46
CA HIS A 878 24.80 20.49 -2.39
C HIS A 878 25.61 19.39 -1.68
N GLY A 879 25.84 18.26 -2.36
CA GLY A 879 26.48 17.05 -1.80
C GLY A 879 28.00 17.15 -1.54
N TYR A 880 28.52 18.35 -1.24
CA TYR A 880 29.95 18.59 -1.05
C TYR A 880 30.22 19.14 0.36
N CYS A 881 31.08 18.46 1.13
CA CYS A 881 31.55 18.94 2.43
C CYS A 881 32.87 19.72 2.25
N ILE A 882 32.96 20.91 2.84
CA ILE A 882 34.17 21.75 2.77
C ILE A 882 35.39 21.05 3.39
N SER A 883 35.17 20.15 4.35
CA SER A 883 36.24 19.38 5.00
C SER A 883 37.03 18.51 4.02
N HIS A 884 36.38 18.03 2.96
CA HIS A 884 37.02 17.25 1.92
C HIS A 884 38.22 17.98 1.30
N SER A 885 38.18 19.32 1.21
CA SER A 885 39.24 20.12 0.58
C SER A 885 40.62 19.94 1.21
N TRP A 886 40.70 19.77 2.52
CA TRP A 886 41.98 19.56 3.21
C TRP A 886 42.22 18.09 3.57
N LEU A 887 41.18 17.32 3.88
CA LEU A 887 41.33 15.90 4.17
C LEU A 887 41.88 15.12 2.98
N SER A 888 41.33 15.37 1.78
CA SER A 888 41.78 14.70 0.54
C SER A 888 43.25 14.96 0.22
N GLN A 889 43.83 16.04 0.77
CA GLN A 889 45.22 16.46 0.57
C GLN A 889 46.11 16.13 1.79
N GLY A 890 45.61 15.36 2.75
CA GLY A 890 46.38 14.86 3.90
C GLY A 890 46.55 15.86 5.06
N TYR A 891 45.69 16.88 5.16
CA TYR A 891 45.66 17.85 6.26
C TYR A 891 44.46 17.61 7.19
N LYS A 892 44.56 18.01 8.47
CA LYS A 892 43.43 18.07 9.42
C LYS A 892 43.45 19.37 10.21
N ILE A 893 42.30 19.81 10.71
CA ILE A 893 42.23 20.94 11.64
C ILE A 893 42.89 20.57 12.96
N LYS A 894 43.89 21.36 13.35
CA LYS A 894 44.56 21.32 14.65
C LYS A 894 43.82 22.16 15.69
N ALA A 895 43.29 23.33 15.30
CA ALA A 895 42.53 24.21 16.18
C ALA A 895 41.62 25.14 15.35
N LEU A 896 40.42 25.39 15.85
CA LEU A 896 39.47 26.39 15.34
C LEU A 896 39.27 27.48 16.41
N HIS A 897 39.57 28.72 16.06
CA HIS A 897 39.51 29.88 16.96
C HIS A 897 38.43 30.85 16.51
N ARG A 898 37.20 30.66 17.00
CA ARG A 898 36.01 31.45 16.60
C ARG A 898 36.04 32.91 17.06
N GLU A 899 36.64 33.21 18.21
CA GLU A 899 36.76 34.60 18.70
C GLU A 899 37.63 35.48 17.78
N THR A 900 38.43 34.86 16.92
CA THR A 900 39.35 35.55 16.00
C THR A 900 39.13 35.14 14.55
N ASP A 901 38.09 34.36 14.25
CA ASP A 901 37.78 33.79 12.94
C ASP A 901 38.99 33.14 12.24
N ARG A 902 39.68 32.21 12.92
CA ARG A 902 40.88 31.54 12.41
C ARG A 902 40.84 30.03 12.53
N VAL A 903 41.37 29.35 11.51
CA VAL A 903 41.56 27.89 11.49
C VAL A 903 43.02 27.55 11.30
N VAL A 904 43.52 26.61 12.10
CA VAL A 904 44.87 26.07 12.00
C VAL A 904 44.80 24.64 11.51
N PHE A 905 45.40 24.35 10.37
CA PHE A 905 45.51 23.02 9.77
C PHE A 905 46.91 22.44 9.95
N ARG A 906 47.02 21.12 10.10
CA ARG A 906 48.29 20.39 10.19
C ARG A 906 48.30 19.23 9.21
N LYS A 907 49.42 19.07 8.49
CA LYS A 907 49.63 17.93 7.58
C LYS A 907 49.90 16.67 8.39
N ILE A 908 49.14 15.61 8.13
CA ILE A 908 49.23 14.31 8.82
C ILE A 908 49.84 13.25 7.90
N GLU A 909 49.52 13.28 6.60
CA GLU A 909 50.06 12.32 5.63
C GLU A 909 51.14 12.98 4.76
N LYS A 910 52.33 12.36 4.69
CA LYS A 910 53.48 12.89 3.93
C LYS A 910 53.52 12.42 2.47
N SER A 911 52.65 11.51 2.03
CA SER A 911 52.82 10.75 0.78
C SER A 911 51.62 10.79 -0.19
N THR A 912 50.71 11.75 -0.07
CA THR A 912 49.75 12.05 -1.15
C THR A 912 50.35 13.07 -2.12
N SER A 913 51.36 12.63 -2.86
CA SER A 913 51.74 13.28 -4.12
C SER A 913 51.01 12.54 -5.24
N GLY A 914 50.05 13.20 -5.89
CA GLY A 914 49.35 12.64 -7.04
C GLY A 914 50.32 12.12 -8.09
N TYR A 915 50.04 10.95 -8.66
CA TYR A 915 50.83 10.40 -9.76
C TYR A 915 50.42 11.09 -11.07
N THR A 916 51.38 11.74 -11.72
CA THR A 916 51.20 12.26 -13.08
C THR A 916 51.39 11.10 -14.06
N LEU A 917 50.31 10.68 -14.74
CA LEU A 917 50.42 9.73 -15.84
C LEU A 917 51.28 10.35 -16.97
N PRO A 918 52.25 9.61 -17.54
CA PRO A 918 53.03 10.10 -18.68
C PRO A 918 52.10 10.37 -19.86
N LYS A 919 52.22 11.54 -20.51
CA LYS A 919 51.42 11.93 -21.69
C LYS A 919 51.37 10.88 -22.81
N ALA A 920 52.41 10.04 -22.91
CA ALA A 920 52.45 8.93 -23.87
C ALA A 920 51.33 7.88 -23.66
N LEU A 921 50.74 7.79 -22.46
CA LEU A 921 49.64 6.88 -22.13
C LEU A 921 48.24 7.50 -22.35
N THR A 922 48.15 8.80 -22.61
CA THR A 922 46.86 9.49 -22.83
C THR A 922 46.65 9.94 -24.26
N ASP A 923 47.71 10.16 -25.03
CA ASP A 923 47.60 10.86 -26.33
C ASP A 923 47.73 9.94 -27.56
N GLN A 924 48.14 8.67 -27.41
CA GLN A 924 48.24 7.72 -28.54
C GLN A 924 47.88 6.30 -28.13
N ARG A 925 47.29 5.55 -29.08
CA ARG A 925 47.02 4.11 -28.96
C ARG A 925 48.34 3.37 -28.77
N LEU A 926 48.42 2.52 -27.74
CA LEU A 926 49.60 1.70 -27.47
C LEU A 926 49.94 0.82 -28.69
N PRO A 927 51.23 0.65 -29.05
CA PRO A 927 51.64 -0.20 -30.17
C PRO A 927 51.08 -1.62 -30.02
N ASP A 928 50.61 -2.20 -31.13
CA ASP A 928 49.98 -3.53 -31.15
C ASP A 928 50.90 -4.63 -30.59
N GLU A 929 52.22 -4.45 -30.65
CA GLU A 929 53.21 -5.35 -30.06
C GLU A 929 53.13 -5.44 -28.52
N ILE A 930 52.79 -4.33 -27.86
CA ILE A 930 52.63 -4.28 -26.39
C ILE A 930 51.30 -4.91 -25.99
N LEU A 931 50.23 -4.62 -26.75
CA LEU A 931 48.92 -5.25 -26.57
C LEU A 931 49.02 -6.76 -26.76
N TYR A 932 49.77 -7.23 -27.76
CA TYR A 932 50.01 -8.65 -28.00
C TYR A 932 50.78 -9.33 -26.85
N LYS A 933 51.80 -8.67 -26.30
CA LYS A 933 52.54 -9.19 -25.13
C LYS A 933 51.65 -9.26 -23.90
N PHE A 934 50.81 -8.25 -23.68
CA PHE A 934 49.88 -8.22 -22.56
C PHE A 934 48.79 -9.29 -22.71
N ASP A 935 48.18 -9.41 -23.88
CA ASP A 935 47.20 -10.47 -24.21
C ASP A 935 47.81 -11.87 -24.03
N LYS A 936 49.07 -12.07 -24.43
CA LYS A 936 49.77 -13.35 -24.23
C LYS A 936 49.98 -13.69 -22.75
N ILE A 937 50.32 -12.70 -21.91
CA ILE A 937 50.45 -12.89 -20.46
C ILE A 937 49.09 -13.21 -19.84
N VAL A 938 48.04 -12.51 -20.24
CA VAL A 938 46.68 -12.74 -19.75
C VAL A 938 46.16 -14.11 -20.16
N ARG A 939 46.35 -14.53 -21.42
CA ARG A 939 46.00 -15.88 -21.89
C ARG A 939 46.78 -16.98 -21.19
N GLN A 940 48.06 -16.76 -20.93
CA GLN A 940 48.88 -17.69 -20.17
C GLN A 940 48.38 -17.81 -18.73
N PHE A 941 48.03 -16.68 -18.10
CA PHE A 941 47.42 -16.65 -16.78
C PHE A 941 46.06 -17.38 -16.75
N ILE A 942 45.19 -17.15 -17.73
CA ILE A 942 43.91 -17.87 -17.85
C ILE A 942 44.13 -19.39 -17.98
N LYS A 943 45.08 -19.81 -18.80
CA LYS A 943 45.42 -21.22 -19.02
C LYS A 943 46.01 -21.89 -17.78
N ASP A 944 46.87 -21.19 -17.04
CA ASP A 944 47.55 -21.73 -15.85
C ASP A 944 46.62 -21.86 -14.64
N TYR A 945 45.53 -21.08 -14.59
CA TYR A 945 44.59 -21.05 -13.47
C TYR A 945 43.17 -21.53 -13.81
N GLY A 946 42.92 -21.95 -15.06
CA GLY A 946 41.64 -22.53 -15.50
C GLY A 946 40.45 -21.58 -15.39
N LEU A 947 40.66 -20.30 -15.74
CA LEU A 947 39.66 -19.23 -15.71
C LEU A 947 38.81 -19.14 -16.97
#